data_AF-A0AAW9RLT8-F1
#
_entry.id   AF-A0AAW9RLT8-F1
#
_cell.length_a   1.000
_cell.length_b   1.000
_cell.length_c   1.000
_cell.angle_alpha   90.00
_cell.angle_beta   90.00
_cell.angle_gamma   90.00
#
_symmetry.space_group_name_H-M   'P 1'
#
loop_
_entity.id
_entity.type
_entity.pdbx_description
1 polymer ?
#
loop_
_entity_poly.entity_id
_entity_poly.type
_entity_poly.pdbx_seq_one_letter_code
_entity_poly.pdbx_strand_id
1 'polypeptide(L)'
;MIFAVESNQGMQTGMTLLEVLVGITVFAVGILALTQLQGGLARSAAESNTRTVAINIAEEAIETNRGFSRITQDPDGLEYAYLDIETRQYTVTRGGITYSVDLQVTDYWYDRAAESFTTTEPLVAAVSDFKLMRINVGWGDGPEFMIDKSKSTQGRLGSDGVVMSEVISSITSAADAKSATGGTGGLYLPTIDYNPGSNPEIISISLGDNKFKESTTPLPRVIRDDELVETTFDVVTYSQDDQGATFLRREEFRAVSCNCQLRVPNSGEAGGLRPTIWDGNDYTRGEFVSKVHGVGTSNQQSQLCDLCCRDHHDGGTGEEDDPADPGRSKYDPFRPADEYHSSGALSGDHKHYYRNSSGGLTLAESNGSNYMEACRMVRKDGFWQVAQDLRQEGLNLFPEDYLNTSAEVSVYSDYVTDALGLYESAMDGVDAYELNPPQLTAPEDMTPVVQFPATESDDPTILPTPLGNTSQQLRGRGIYVDYMSDTLRTIVDCLQDGGTGVECGAPYITTPLEIIPFYDVQLTWLARWNETPFNNPVDVSNEAIADNNTHSRGVAQRTQGTGDSTIDAKVHSGNLGLTGTDPIDPQYVADLNSQILYVSAQSSTPPPGVNQIEVEGTITSNINGFKASDVEISATGAQCNRTNTGFACLLESGVNNPRITVTNYYKHNQTRVACSPTLSVQGSDTGANGWTRFNLPMSSTTDADIIIKLNSC
;
A
#
# COMPACT_ATOMS: atom_id res chain seq x y z
N MET A 1 29.05 -5.54 -49.35
CA MET A 1 29.32 -5.40 -50.81
C MET A 1 30.81 -5.63 -50.99
N ILE A 2 31.17 -6.75 -51.60
CA ILE A 2 32.51 -7.32 -51.69
C ILE A 2 33.19 -6.75 -52.95
N PHE A 3 34.46 -6.35 -52.87
CA PHE A 3 35.33 -6.32 -54.04
C PHE A 3 36.62 -7.08 -53.76
N ALA A 4 36.72 -8.21 -54.45
CA ALA A 4 37.92 -9.02 -54.60
C ALA A 4 38.92 -8.28 -55.50
N VAL A 5 40.20 -8.39 -55.17
CA VAL A 5 41.31 -7.97 -56.01
C VAL A 5 42.01 -9.23 -56.49
N GLU A 6 41.80 -9.58 -57.76
CA GLU A 6 42.69 -10.49 -58.50
C GLU A 6 43.65 -9.66 -59.35
N SER A 7 44.90 -10.13 -59.38
CA SER A 7 46.07 -9.36 -59.78
C SER A 7 46.15 -9.16 -61.29
N ASN A 8 46.47 -7.94 -61.71
CA ASN A 8 47.15 -7.73 -62.99
C ASN A 8 48.36 -6.82 -62.73
N GLN A 9 49.56 -7.37 -62.93
CA GLN A 9 50.80 -6.62 -62.78
C GLN A 9 50.90 -5.57 -63.88
N GLY A 10 50.78 -4.31 -63.50
CA GLY A 10 51.03 -3.16 -64.35
C GLY A 10 51.43 -1.96 -63.51
N MET A 11 52.73 -1.64 -63.53
CA MET A 11 53.38 -0.39 -63.13
C MET A 11 52.95 0.24 -61.79
N GLN A 12 53.87 0.30 -60.83
CA GLN A 12 53.82 1.26 -59.73
C GLN A 12 53.76 2.69 -60.31
N THR A 13 52.56 3.22 -60.50
CA THR A 13 52.32 4.64 -60.72
C THR A 13 52.45 5.32 -59.37
N GLY A 14 53.59 5.98 -59.14
CA GLY A 14 53.76 6.89 -58.01
C GLY A 14 52.60 7.88 -57.98
N MET A 15 52.00 8.06 -56.80
CA MET A 15 50.90 9.01 -56.62
C MET A 15 51.29 10.35 -57.19
N THR A 16 50.47 10.88 -58.07
CA THR A 16 50.72 12.19 -58.66
C THR A 16 50.61 13.24 -57.56
N LEU A 17 51.44 14.30 -57.60
CA LEU A 17 51.43 15.36 -56.58
C LEU A 17 50.01 15.95 -56.37
N LEU A 18 49.19 15.93 -57.43
CA LEU A 18 47.80 16.37 -57.43
C LEU A 18 46.89 15.48 -56.57
N GLU A 19 47.03 14.16 -56.61
CA GLU A 19 46.24 13.23 -55.77
C GLU A 19 46.54 13.41 -54.29
N VAL A 20 47.81 13.63 -53.93
CA VAL A 20 48.22 13.89 -52.55
C VAL A 20 47.63 15.23 -52.07
N LEU A 21 47.62 16.26 -52.92
CA LEU A 21 47.07 17.58 -52.60
C LEU A 21 45.53 17.54 -52.44
N VAL A 22 44.84 16.80 -53.31
CA VAL A 22 43.39 16.57 -53.20
C VAL A 22 43.08 15.77 -51.93
N GLY A 23 43.86 14.72 -51.63
CA GLY A 23 43.73 13.93 -50.41
C GLY A 23 43.90 14.75 -49.13
N ILE A 24 44.92 15.62 -49.06
CA ILE A 24 45.13 16.54 -47.92
C ILE A 24 43.97 17.53 -47.80
N THR A 25 43.45 18.05 -48.92
CA THR A 25 42.34 19.01 -48.90
C THR A 25 41.06 18.36 -48.38
N VAL A 26 40.73 17.15 -48.86
CA VAL A 26 39.55 16.40 -48.39
C VAL A 26 39.70 16.03 -46.92
N PHE A 27 40.89 15.64 -46.47
CA PHE A 27 41.15 15.32 -45.07
C PHE A 27 41.06 16.57 -44.16
N ALA A 28 41.59 17.71 -44.61
CA ALA A 28 41.49 18.97 -43.89
C ALA A 28 40.04 19.44 -43.76
N VAL A 29 39.24 19.34 -44.83
CA VAL A 29 37.81 19.66 -44.79
C VAL A 29 37.04 18.67 -43.92
N GLY A 30 37.38 17.38 -43.98
CA GLY A 30 36.78 16.34 -43.14
C GLY A 30 37.05 16.53 -41.64
N ILE A 31 38.27 16.90 -41.26
CA ILE A 31 38.61 17.23 -39.87
C ILE A 31 37.87 18.50 -39.42
N LEU A 32 37.85 19.54 -40.26
CA LEU A 32 37.12 20.78 -39.94
C LEU A 32 35.62 20.52 -39.73
N ALA A 33 35.01 19.69 -40.57
CA ALA A 33 33.61 19.29 -40.44
C ALA A 33 33.37 18.47 -39.16
N LEU A 34 34.28 17.54 -38.81
CA LEU A 34 34.19 16.74 -37.58
C LEU A 34 34.32 17.61 -36.33
N THR A 35 35.23 18.59 -36.31
CA THR A 35 35.39 19.53 -35.19
C THR A 35 34.15 20.41 -35.02
N GLN A 36 33.54 20.88 -36.12
CA GLN A 36 32.27 21.62 -36.06
C GLN A 36 31.12 20.76 -35.54
N LEU A 37 31.02 19.50 -35.97
CA LEU A 37 29.99 18.56 -35.52
C LEU A 37 30.15 18.21 -34.03
N GLN A 38 31.38 17.93 -33.58
CA GLN A 38 31.69 17.65 -32.17
C GLN A 38 31.39 18.86 -31.27
N GLY A 39 31.72 20.07 -31.73
CA GLY A 39 31.39 21.30 -31.02
C GLY A 39 29.88 21.57 -30.96
N GLY A 40 29.14 21.25 -32.02
CA GLY A 40 27.67 21.35 -32.05
C GLY A 40 26.99 20.38 -31.08
N LEU A 41 27.36 19.10 -31.12
CA LEU A 41 26.78 18.06 -30.25
C LEU A 41 27.05 18.32 -28.77
N ALA A 42 28.26 18.75 -28.41
CA ALA A 42 28.59 19.09 -27.02
C ALA A 42 27.77 20.28 -26.49
N ARG A 43 27.51 21.29 -27.33
CA ARG A 43 26.64 22.42 -26.99
C ARG A 43 25.19 21.99 -26.81
N SER A 44 24.65 21.21 -27.75
CA SER A 44 23.27 20.72 -27.67
C SER A 44 23.05 19.82 -26.45
N ALA A 45 24.04 19.00 -26.07
CA ALA A 45 23.96 18.17 -24.87
C ALA A 45 23.99 19.02 -23.58
N ALA A 46 24.85 20.05 -23.52
CA ALA A 46 24.91 20.96 -22.39
C ALA A 46 23.61 21.78 -22.25
N GLU A 47 23.09 22.31 -23.36
CA GLU A 47 21.84 23.06 -23.43
C GLU A 47 20.63 22.21 -23.00
N SER A 48 20.56 20.96 -23.47
CA SER A 48 19.52 20.02 -23.03
C SER A 48 19.56 19.78 -21.52
N ASN A 49 20.75 19.64 -20.93
CA ASN A 49 20.91 19.43 -19.50
C ASN A 49 20.46 20.68 -18.70
N THR A 50 20.87 21.88 -19.13
CA THR A 50 20.44 23.15 -18.53
C THR A 50 18.92 23.32 -18.59
N ARG A 51 18.29 22.93 -19.71
CA ARG A 51 16.84 22.97 -19.87
C ARG A 51 16.11 21.98 -18.96
N THR A 52 16.63 20.77 -18.79
CA THR A 52 16.08 19.79 -17.82
C THR A 52 16.16 20.33 -16.40
N VAL A 53 17.29 20.94 -16.00
CA VAL A 53 17.43 21.55 -14.68
C VAL A 53 16.46 22.73 -14.50
N ALA A 54 16.26 23.56 -15.53
CA ALA A 54 15.29 24.65 -15.49
C ALA A 54 13.84 24.17 -15.32
N ILE A 55 13.47 23.05 -15.97
CA ILE A 55 12.15 22.40 -15.77
C ILE A 55 12.00 21.95 -14.33
N ASN A 56 12.99 21.25 -13.77
CA ASN A 56 12.94 20.80 -12.37
C ASN A 56 12.81 21.97 -11.38
N ILE A 57 13.50 23.10 -11.63
CA ILE A 57 13.37 24.31 -10.80
C ILE A 57 11.94 24.88 -10.90
N ALA A 58 11.36 24.90 -12.10
CA ALA A 58 10.00 25.37 -12.28
C ALA A 58 8.97 24.42 -11.61
N GLU A 59 9.19 23.10 -11.64
CA GLU A 59 8.35 22.11 -10.95
C GLU A 59 8.47 22.26 -9.43
N GLU A 60 9.68 22.39 -8.89
CA GLU A 60 9.94 22.66 -7.46
C GLU A 60 9.19 23.92 -6.99
N ALA A 61 9.17 24.98 -7.82
CA ALA A 61 8.43 26.19 -7.52
C ALA A 61 6.91 25.99 -7.51
N ILE A 62 6.36 25.20 -8.44
CA ILE A 62 4.93 24.84 -8.46
C ILE A 62 4.57 24.10 -7.18
N GLU A 63 5.31 23.03 -6.86
CA GLU A 63 5.00 22.17 -5.71
C GLU A 63 5.14 22.90 -4.37
N THR A 64 6.14 23.79 -4.25
CA THR A 64 6.27 24.66 -3.06
C THR A 64 5.04 25.56 -2.88
N ASN A 65 4.50 26.13 -3.95
CA ASN A 65 3.30 26.99 -3.86
C ASN A 65 2.01 26.18 -3.74
N ARG A 66 2.00 24.89 -4.10
CA ARG A 66 0.85 23.99 -3.88
C ARG A 66 0.72 23.55 -2.42
N GLY A 67 1.82 23.55 -1.66
CA GLY A 67 1.86 23.09 -0.26
C GLY A 67 1.34 24.08 0.79
N PHE A 68 0.41 24.98 0.44
CA PHE A 68 -0.18 25.89 1.42
C PHE A 68 -1.11 25.13 2.39
N SER A 69 -1.05 25.46 3.68
CA SER A 69 -1.86 24.82 4.73
C SER A 69 -3.13 25.60 5.08
N ARG A 70 -3.24 26.86 4.63
CA ARG A 70 -4.36 27.76 4.92
C ARG A 70 -4.76 28.59 3.72
N ILE A 71 -6.00 29.06 3.69
CA ILE A 71 -6.51 29.93 2.61
C ILE A 71 -6.22 31.40 2.92
N THR A 72 -6.39 31.83 4.16
CA THR A 72 -6.20 33.21 4.61
C THR A 72 -4.85 33.40 5.32
N GLN A 73 -4.38 34.65 5.40
CA GLN A 73 -3.14 34.99 6.11
C GLN A 73 -3.14 34.45 7.55
N ASP A 74 -2.05 33.80 7.92
CA ASP A 74 -1.82 33.34 9.28
C ASP A 74 -1.53 34.53 10.21
N PRO A 75 -2.29 34.72 11.32
CA PRO A 75 -2.06 35.82 12.26
C PRO A 75 -0.65 35.82 12.88
N ASP A 76 -0.02 34.65 12.97
CA ASP A 76 1.28 34.43 13.62
C ASP A 76 2.46 34.30 12.61
N GLY A 77 2.17 34.18 11.31
CA GLY A 77 3.14 34.12 10.22
C GLY A 77 4.02 32.87 10.21
N LEU A 78 3.56 31.77 10.82
CA LEU A 78 4.27 30.50 10.93
C LEU A 78 3.88 29.52 9.81
N GLU A 79 2.64 29.59 9.33
CA GLU A 79 2.08 28.74 8.28
C GLU A 79 2.02 29.44 6.92
N TYR A 80 2.29 28.72 5.82
CA TYR A 80 2.22 29.25 4.45
C TYR A 80 0.78 29.20 3.91
N ALA A 81 0.21 30.35 3.56
CA ALA A 81 -1.17 30.46 3.11
C ALA A 81 -1.31 30.65 1.59
N TYR A 82 -2.49 30.33 1.05
CA TYR A 82 -2.87 30.55 -0.34
C TYR A 82 -2.74 32.02 -0.76
N LEU A 83 -3.08 32.95 0.15
CA LEU A 83 -2.89 34.38 -0.07
C LEU A 83 -1.41 34.77 -0.22
N ASP A 84 -0.48 33.99 0.32
CA ASP A 84 0.97 34.24 0.20
C ASP A 84 1.52 33.78 -1.16
N ILE A 85 0.70 33.15 -2.00
CA ILE A 85 1.02 32.86 -3.40
C ILE A 85 0.87 34.17 -4.19
N GLU A 86 1.99 34.88 -4.28
CA GLU A 86 2.11 36.16 -4.96
C GLU A 86 3.19 36.14 -6.05
N THR A 87 3.15 37.15 -6.91
CA THR A 87 4.18 37.35 -7.94
C THR A 87 5.54 37.61 -7.28
N ARG A 88 6.55 36.82 -7.63
CA ARG A 88 7.89 36.91 -7.03
C ARG A 88 9.00 36.62 -8.04
N GLN A 89 10.15 37.28 -7.84
CA GLN A 89 11.39 37.00 -8.56
C GLN A 89 12.49 36.57 -7.60
N TYR A 90 13.22 35.52 -7.97
CA TYR A 90 14.39 35.04 -7.22
C TYR A 90 15.38 34.30 -8.12
N THR A 91 16.55 33.97 -7.59
CA THR A 91 17.59 33.25 -8.34
C THR A 91 17.98 31.96 -7.63
N VAL A 92 18.20 30.90 -8.41
CA VAL A 92 18.67 29.60 -7.92
C VAL A 92 19.96 29.24 -8.64
N THR A 93 20.98 28.76 -7.91
CA THR A 93 22.23 28.29 -8.54
C THR A 93 22.29 26.77 -8.46
N ARG A 94 22.42 26.10 -9.62
CA ARG A 94 22.58 24.64 -9.74
C ARG A 94 23.66 24.34 -10.78
N GLY A 95 24.61 23.45 -10.45
CA GLY A 95 25.68 23.07 -11.38
C GLY A 95 26.57 24.23 -11.86
N GLY A 96 26.70 25.30 -11.07
CA GLY A 96 27.47 26.50 -11.42
C GLY A 96 26.79 27.47 -12.39
N ILE A 97 25.52 27.22 -12.76
CA ILE A 97 24.68 28.13 -13.55
C ILE A 97 23.67 28.79 -12.59
N THR A 98 23.54 30.12 -12.70
CA THR A 98 22.49 30.88 -12.01
C THR A 98 21.27 30.99 -12.92
N TYR A 99 20.13 30.51 -12.41
CA TYR A 99 18.82 30.58 -13.03
C TYR A 99 18.03 31.71 -12.37
N SER A 100 17.36 32.53 -13.17
CA SER A 100 16.40 33.54 -12.72
C SER A 100 14.98 32.97 -12.83
N VAL A 101 14.26 32.90 -11.72
CA VAL A 101 12.87 32.46 -11.67
C VAL A 101 11.98 33.69 -11.54
N ASP A 102 11.07 33.87 -12.49
CA ASP A 102 10.00 34.87 -12.49
C ASP A 102 8.66 34.16 -12.36
N LEU A 103 8.08 34.20 -11.16
CA LEU A 103 6.77 33.66 -10.86
C LEU A 103 5.74 34.80 -11.00
N GLN A 104 4.83 34.67 -11.96
CA GLN A 104 3.71 35.58 -12.16
C GLN A 104 2.41 34.90 -11.71
N VAL A 105 1.65 35.55 -10.84
CA VAL A 105 0.39 35.02 -10.31
C VAL A 105 -0.77 35.90 -10.77
N THR A 106 -1.84 35.29 -11.27
CA THR A 106 -3.09 35.97 -11.63
C THR A 106 -4.26 35.31 -10.93
N ASP A 107 -5.02 36.11 -10.17
CA ASP A 107 -6.21 35.67 -9.47
C ASP A 107 -7.43 35.55 -10.40
N TYR A 108 -8.23 34.51 -10.21
CA TYR A 108 -9.47 34.22 -10.92
C TYR A 108 -10.60 33.87 -9.96
N TRP A 109 -11.80 34.35 -10.28
CA TRP A 109 -13.06 34.05 -9.62
C TRP A 109 -14.06 33.46 -10.61
N TYR A 110 -14.93 32.56 -10.16
CA TYR A 110 -15.99 31.97 -10.97
C TYR A 110 -17.30 32.76 -10.85
N ASP A 111 -17.80 33.32 -11.95
CA ASP A 111 -19.10 33.98 -12.04
C ASP A 111 -20.18 32.98 -12.45
N ARG A 112 -21.02 32.58 -11.49
CA ARG A 112 -22.13 31.64 -11.69
C ARG A 112 -23.24 32.19 -12.59
N ALA A 113 -23.46 33.51 -12.61
CA ALA A 113 -24.52 34.10 -13.43
C ALA A 113 -24.13 34.10 -14.92
N ALA A 114 -22.82 34.22 -15.18
CA ALA A 114 -22.25 34.18 -16.52
C ALA A 114 -21.69 32.80 -16.92
N GLU A 115 -21.62 31.85 -15.99
CA GLU A 115 -20.95 30.55 -16.14
C GLU A 115 -19.52 30.70 -16.69
N SER A 116 -18.76 31.67 -16.17
CA SER A 116 -17.43 32.02 -16.70
C SER A 116 -16.45 32.51 -15.63
N PHE A 117 -15.15 32.38 -15.90
CA PHE A 117 -14.10 32.90 -15.02
C PHE A 117 -13.82 34.38 -15.29
N THR A 118 -13.59 35.15 -14.23
CA THR A 118 -13.21 36.56 -14.27
C THR A 118 -11.98 36.81 -13.42
N THR A 119 -11.15 37.80 -13.78
CA THR A 119 -10.04 38.29 -12.96
C THR A 119 -10.44 39.51 -12.12
N THR A 120 -11.75 39.81 -12.07
CA THR A 120 -12.28 40.94 -11.29
C THR A 120 -12.91 40.40 -10.02
N GLU A 121 -12.41 40.83 -8.88
CA GLU A 121 -12.88 40.44 -7.56
C GLU A 121 -14.38 40.78 -7.36
N PRO A 122 -15.24 39.80 -7.06
CA PRO A 122 -16.63 40.03 -6.69
C PRO A 122 -16.76 40.72 -5.32
N LEU A 123 -17.79 41.54 -5.13
CA LEU A 123 -18.06 42.34 -3.93
C LEU A 123 -18.18 41.57 -2.59
N VAL A 124 -18.20 40.24 -2.61
CA VAL A 124 -18.39 39.36 -1.45
C VAL A 124 -17.36 38.22 -1.38
N ALA A 125 -16.40 38.15 -2.31
CA ALA A 125 -15.35 37.14 -2.27
C ALA A 125 -14.20 37.62 -1.39
N ALA A 126 -13.79 36.84 -0.39
CA ALA A 126 -12.66 37.18 0.48
C ALA A 126 -11.31 36.78 -0.14
N VAL A 127 -11.31 35.83 -1.08
CA VAL A 127 -10.14 35.27 -1.78
C VAL A 127 -10.54 34.86 -3.21
N SER A 128 -9.57 34.64 -4.09
CA SER A 128 -9.78 34.08 -5.44
C SER A 128 -10.02 32.58 -5.42
N ASP A 129 -10.85 32.05 -6.33
CA ASP A 129 -11.10 30.60 -6.45
C ASP A 129 -9.89 29.87 -7.07
N PHE A 130 -9.17 30.54 -7.96
CA PHE A 130 -7.98 30.01 -8.64
C PHE A 130 -6.90 31.08 -8.82
N LYS A 131 -5.65 30.64 -8.79
CA LYS A 131 -4.46 31.42 -9.13
C LYS A 131 -3.79 30.75 -10.31
N LEU A 132 -3.72 31.44 -11.44
CA LEU A 132 -2.87 31.02 -12.55
C LEU A 132 -1.44 31.45 -12.26
N MET A 133 -0.57 30.48 -12.02
CA MET A 133 0.86 30.68 -11.90
C MET A 133 1.52 30.49 -13.25
N ARG A 134 2.29 31.47 -13.70
CA ARG A 134 3.18 31.36 -14.85
C ARG A 134 4.61 31.55 -14.36
N ILE A 135 5.39 30.47 -14.43
CA ILE A 135 6.77 30.45 -13.98
C ILE A 135 7.67 30.49 -15.20
N ASN A 136 8.49 31.53 -15.29
CA ASN A 136 9.53 31.66 -16.30
C ASN A 136 10.90 31.46 -15.64
N VAL A 137 11.58 30.37 -15.98
CA VAL A 137 12.94 30.10 -15.54
C VAL A 137 13.89 30.42 -16.67
N GLY A 138 14.56 31.56 -16.57
CA GLY A 138 15.62 31.97 -17.48
C GLY A 138 17.00 31.55 -16.99
N TRP A 139 17.92 31.30 -17.91
CA TRP A 139 19.35 31.17 -17.62
C TRP A 139 20.16 32.00 -18.61
N GLY A 140 21.36 32.42 -18.23
CA GLY A 140 22.16 33.25 -19.13
C GLY A 140 23.52 33.72 -18.65
N ASP A 141 23.82 33.69 -17.36
CA ASP A 141 25.12 34.17 -16.85
C ASP A 141 26.17 33.05 -16.69
N GLY A 142 26.03 31.96 -17.45
CA GLY A 142 27.01 30.87 -17.50
C GLY A 142 28.30 31.26 -18.25
N PRO A 143 29.46 30.68 -17.89
CA PRO A 143 30.75 31.03 -18.49
C PRO A 143 30.81 30.70 -19.98
N GLU A 144 31.53 31.52 -20.75
CA GLU A 144 31.79 31.27 -22.17
C GLU A 144 32.53 29.93 -22.36
N PHE A 145 32.24 29.21 -23.45
CA PHE A 145 33.00 28.02 -23.81
C PHE A 145 34.42 28.43 -24.22
N MET A 146 35.40 28.02 -23.42
CA MET A 146 36.82 28.22 -23.69
C MET A 146 37.30 27.16 -24.68
N ILE A 147 37.61 27.56 -25.91
CA ILE A 147 38.23 26.70 -26.92
C ILE A 147 39.69 26.42 -26.51
N ASP A 148 40.37 27.40 -25.92
CA ASP A 148 41.67 27.28 -25.27
C ASP A 148 41.87 28.39 -24.19
N LYS A 149 43.06 28.48 -23.57
CA LYS A 149 43.41 29.47 -22.53
C LYS A 149 43.31 30.95 -22.97
N SER A 150 43.12 31.23 -24.25
CA SER A 150 43.15 32.56 -24.87
C SER A 150 42.00 32.83 -25.85
N LYS A 151 41.12 31.84 -26.10
CA LYS A 151 40.02 31.95 -27.06
C LYS A 151 38.72 31.43 -26.47
N SER A 152 37.74 32.31 -26.35
CA SER A 152 36.35 32.00 -26.09
C SER A 152 35.51 32.18 -27.37
N THR A 153 34.35 31.54 -27.42
CA THR A 153 33.35 31.78 -28.47
C THR A 153 32.54 33.05 -28.20
N GLN A 154 32.31 33.89 -29.21
CA GLN A 154 31.26 34.93 -29.12
C GLN A 154 29.90 34.32 -29.45
N GLY A 155 28.98 34.41 -28.47
CA GLY A 155 27.68 33.73 -28.49
C GLY A 155 27.59 32.82 -27.28
N ARG A 156 26.96 33.33 -26.22
CA ARG A 156 26.70 32.67 -24.93
C ARG A 156 26.10 31.27 -25.17
N LEU A 157 26.30 30.32 -24.23
CA LEU A 157 25.34 29.23 -24.07
C LEU A 157 23.97 29.91 -23.96
N GLY A 158 23.05 29.59 -24.87
CA GLY A 158 21.89 30.42 -25.21
C GLY A 158 21.20 31.05 -23.99
N SER A 159 20.91 32.34 -24.07
CA SER A 159 19.91 32.95 -23.20
C SER A 159 18.56 32.40 -23.62
N ASP A 160 18.10 31.39 -22.90
CA ASP A 160 16.82 30.75 -23.16
C ASP A 160 16.08 30.60 -21.82
N GLY A 161 14.79 30.35 -21.92
CA GLY A 161 13.92 30.23 -20.76
C GLY A 161 12.87 29.15 -20.97
N VAL A 162 12.50 28.49 -19.88
CA VAL A 162 11.35 27.60 -19.85
C VAL A 162 10.21 28.33 -19.18
N VAL A 163 9.04 28.33 -19.83
CA VAL A 163 7.80 28.79 -19.23
C VAL A 163 6.95 27.58 -18.91
N MET A 164 6.58 27.45 -17.64
CA MET A 164 5.53 26.55 -17.20
C MET A 164 4.35 27.37 -16.70
N SER A 165 3.14 26.84 -16.85
CA SER A 165 1.95 27.47 -16.31
C SER A 165 1.11 26.41 -15.63
N GLU A 166 0.63 26.75 -14.45
CA GLU A 166 -0.14 25.86 -13.59
C GLU A 166 -1.29 26.65 -12.95
N VAL A 167 -2.40 25.98 -12.69
CA VAL A 167 -3.52 26.57 -11.96
C VAL A 167 -3.49 26.01 -10.55
N ILE A 168 -3.35 26.88 -9.55
CA ILE A 168 -3.48 26.52 -8.14
C ILE A 168 -4.85 27.00 -7.65
N SER A 169 -5.71 26.08 -7.25
CA SER A 169 -6.98 26.45 -6.65
C SER A 169 -6.77 26.91 -5.20
N SER A 170 -7.66 27.76 -4.67
CA SER A 170 -7.66 28.12 -3.24
C SER A 170 -7.96 26.95 -2.31
N ILE A 171 -8.23 25.78 -2.89
CA ILE A 171 -8.44 24.49 -2.27
C ILE A 171 -7.30 23.55 -2.72
N THR A 172 -6.71 22.84 -1.77
CA THR A 172 -5.72 21.79 -2.05
C THR A 172 -6.45 20.48 -2.36
N SER A 173 -5.83 19.54 -3.06
CA SER A 173 -6.46 18.24 -3.40
C SER A 173 -6.97 17.44 -2.18
N ALA A 174 -6.52 17.75 -0.96
CA ALA A 174 -7.06 17.20 0.29
C ALA A 174 -8.27 18.00 0.84
N ALA A 175 -8.36 19.31 0.56
CA ALA A 175 -9.47 20.19 0.92
C ALA A 175 -10.58 20.27 -0.16
N ASP A 176 -10.27 19.90 -1.41
CA ASP A 176 -11.15 19.98 -2.60
C ASP A 176 -12.49 19.29 -2.41
N ALA A 177 -12.56 18.33 -1.49
CA ALA A 177 -13.74 17.53 -1.33
C ALA A 177 -14.40 17.77 0.07
N LYS A 178 -13.66 18.18 1.12
CA LYS A 178 -14.27 18.60 2.41
C LYS A 178 -15.11 19.89 2.33
N SER A 179 -14.90 20.71 1.30
CA SER A 179 -15.50 22.06 1.19
C SER A 179 -16.88 22.10 0.51
N ALA A 180 -17.46 20.98 0.07
CA ALA A 180 -18.72 21.02 -0.70
C ALA A 180 -19.97 21.41 0.12
N THR A 181 -19.97 21.31 1.46
CA THR A 181 -21.22 21.49 2.25
C THR A 181 -21.11 22.30 3.55
N GLY A 182 -19.96 22.90 3.85
CA GLY A 182 -19.74 23.70 5.07
C GLY A 182 -20.21 25.16 5.00
N GLY A 183 -21.51 25.43 4.85
CA GLY A 183 -22.19 26.67 5.29
C GLY A 183 -21.82 28.04 4.65
N THR A 184 -22.79 28.63 3.94
CA THR A 184 -23.05 30.08 3.65
C THR A 184 -21.92 31.10 3.37
N GLY A 185 -20.70 30.68 3.05
CA GLY A 185 -19.56 31.59 2.83
C GLY A 185 -18.68 31.27 1.62
N GLY A 186 -19.15 31.62 0.42
CA GLY A 186 -18.32 32.25 -0.63
C GLY A 186 -17.24 31.46 -1.40
N LEU A 187 -16.94 30.20 -1.11
CA LEU A 187 -16.07 29.38 -1.98
C LEU A 187 -16.94 28.48 -2.86
N TYR A 188 -16.98 28.75 -4.17
CA TYR A 188 -17.83 28.04 -5.12
C TYR A 188 -17.03 26.95 -5.83
N LEU A 189 -17.05 25.75 -5.25
CA LEU A 189 -16.45 24.57 -5.88
C LEU A 189 -17.42 23.93 -6.88
N PRO A 190 -16.93 23.38 -8.01
CA PRO A 190 -17.71 22.42 -8.76
C PRO A 190 -17.90 21.18 -7.87
N THR A 191 -19.15 20.91 -7.48
CA THR A 191 -19.51 19.64 -6.84
C THR A 191 -19.18 18.50 -7.78
N ILE A 192 -18.37 17.55 -7.30
CA ILE A 192 -18.05 16.33 -8.03
C ILE A 192 -19.09 15.29 -7.63
N ASP A 193 -19.94 14.91 -8.58
CA ASP A 193 -20.90 13.82 -8.36
C ASP A 193 -20.15 12.53 -8.02
N TYR A 194 -20.63 11.82 -7.01
CA TYR A 194 -20.16 10.50 -6.62
C TYR A 194 -21.26 9.48 -6.86
N ASN A 195 -20.88 8.28 -7.28
CA ASN A 195 -21.79 7.14 -7.35
C ASN A 195 -21.36 6.12 -6.29
N PRO A 196 -22.07 6.04 -5.15
CA PRO A 196 -21.77 5.10 -4.10
C PRO A 196 -21.67 3.67 -4.60
N GLY A 197 -20.83 2.89 -3.93
CA GLY A 197 -20.69 1.48 -4.20
C GLY A 197 -21.99 0.71 -4.00
N SER A 198 -22.03 -0.49 -4.56
CA SER A 198 -23.18 -1.38 -4.41
C SER A 198 -22.93 -2.40 -3.30
N ASN A 199 -23.96 -2.57 -2.48
CA ASN A 199 -24.06 -3.69 -1.56
C ASN A 199 -24.11 -5.02 -2.34
N PRO A 200 -23.59 -6.11 -1.78
CA PRO A 200 -22.94 -6.22 -0.47
C PRO A 200 -21.41 -5.99 -0.50
N GLU A 201 -20.82 -5.70 -1.66
CA GLU A 201 -19.38 -5.61 -1.81
C GLU A 201 -18.79 -4.35 -1.15
N ILE A 202 -19.43 -3.21 -1.39
CA ILE A 202 -19.05 -1.90 -0.84
C ILE A 202 -20.19 -1.46 0.08
N ILE A 203 -19.85 -1.17 1.34
CA ILE A 203 -20.82 -0.82 2.39
C ILE A 203 -20.54 0.61 2.83
N SER A 204 -21.61 1.42 2.84
CA SER A 204 -21.55 2.79 3.33
C SER A 204 -21.72 2.83 4.84
N ILE A 205 -20.73 3.39 5.54
CA ILE A 205 -20.79 3.69 6.97
C ILE A 205 -21.21 5.15 7.13
N SER A 206 -22.29 5.40 7.87
CA SER A 206 -22.77 6.74 8.21
C SER A 206 -21.76 7.44 9.11
N LEU A 207 -21.42 8.70 8.81
CA LEU A 207 -20.61 9.56 9.67
C LEU A 207 -21.44 10.60 10.43
N GLY A 208 -22.76 10.58 10.25
CA GLY A 208 -23.66 11.66 10.65
C GLY A 208 -23.75 12.79 9.61
N ASP A 209 -24.70 13.71 9.80
CA ASP A 209 -24.90 14.89 8.94
C ASP A 209 -24.94 14.62 7.42
N ASN A 210 -25.58 13.52 7.02
CA ASN A 210 -25.65 13.07 5.63
C ASN A 210 -24.29 12.78 4.97
N LYS A 211 -23.24 12.54 5.78
CA LYS A 211 -21.92 12.12 5.32
C LYS A 211 -21.75 10.62 5.52
N PHE A 212 -21.01 10.01 4.60
CA PHE A 212 -20.78 8.58 4.55
C PHE A 212 -19.33 8.30 4.18
N LYS A 213 -18.82 7.16 4.63
CA LYS A 213 -17.50 6.61 4.29
C LYS A 213 -17.68 5.19 3.78
N GLU A 214 -17.02 4.85 2.69
CA GLU A 214 -17.00 3.49 2.16
C GLU A 214 -15.61 3.11 1.63
N SER A 215 -15.25 1.84 1.73
CA SER A 215 -14.02 1.32 1.13
C SER A 215 -14.34 0.48 -0.10
N THR A 216 -13.58 0.70 -1.17
CA THR A 216 -13.60 -0.18 -2.33
C THR A 216 -13.07 -1.57 -1.96
N THR A 217 -13.46 -2.58 -2.76
CA THR A 217 -12.96 -3.94 -2.59
C THR A 217 -11.44 -4.00 -2.79
N PRO A 218 -10.67 -4.57 -1.85
CA PRO A 218 -9.24 -4.81 -2.04
C PRO A 218 -8.96 -5.71 -3.25
N LEU A 219 -8.07 -5.25 -4.12
CA LEU A 219 -7.66 -5.97 -5.33
C LEU A 219 -6.18 -6.36 -5.22
N PRO A 220 -5.87 -7.65 -4.97
CA PRO A 220 -4.51 -8.14 -4.99
C PRO A 220 -3.97 -8.26 -6.41
N ARG A 221 -2.68 -7.99 -6.56
CA ARG A 221 -1.86 -8.23 -7.75
C ARG A 221 -0.68 -9.10 -7.33
N VAL A 222 -0.59 -10.29 -7.89
CA VAL A 222 0.47 -11.26 -7.61
C VAL A 222 1.62 -11.03 -8.59
N ILE A 223 2.77 -10.63 -8.07
CA ILE A 223 3.96 -10.35 -8.86
C ILE A 223 4.72 -11.67 -9.02
N ARG A 224 4.34 -12.40 -10.08
CA ARG A 224 4.58 -13.84 -10.31
C ARG A 224 6.03 -14.31 -10.30
N ASP A 225 6.99 -13.42 -10.49
CA ASP A 225 8.37 -13.82 -10.38
C ASP A 225 8.68 -14.17 -8.92
N ASP A 226 8.33 -13.35 -7.94
CA ASP A 226 8.63 -13.63 -6.53
C ASP A 226 7.41 -14.01 -5.67
N GLU A 227 6.21 -14.18 -6.24
CA GLU A 227 4.96 -14.52 -5.51
C GLU A 227 4.60 -13.49 -4.41
N LEU A 228 5.12 -12.29 -4.54
CA LEU A 228 4.82 -11.15 -3.68
C LEU A 228 3.51 -10.50 -4.11
N VAL A 229 2.78 -9.97 -3.14
CA VAL A 229 1.45 -9.39 -3.36
C VAL A 229 1.48 -7.88 -3.13
N GLU A 230 0.89 -7.15 -4.07
CA GLU A 230 0.47 -5.76 -3.89
C GLU A 230 -1.05 -5.71 -3.90
N THR A 231 -1.67 -5.19 -2.85
CA THR A 231 -3.12 -5.06 -2.74
C THR A 231 -3.51 -3.59 -2.73
N THR A 232 -4.45 -3.20 -3.59
CA THR A 232 -4.93 -1.81 -3.70
C THR A 232 -6.37 -1.70 -3.22
N PHE A 233 -6.69 -0.65 -2.47
CA PHE A 233 -8.05 -0.23 -2.16
C PHE A 233 -8.08 1.27 -1.85
N ASP A 234 -9.19 1.90 -2.17
CA ASP A 234 -9.48 3.30 -1.85
C ASP A 234 -10.56 3.38 -0.77
N VAL A 235 -10.48 4.43 0.05
CA VAL A 235 -11.54 4.85 0.97
C VAL A 235 -12.09 6.18 0.49
N VAL A 236 -13.40 6.26 0.33
CA VAL A 236 -14.09 7.43 -0.17
C VAL A 236 -15.04 7.96 0.90
N THR A 237 -14.89 9.24 1.23
CA THR A 237 -15.88 9.99 2.01
C THR A 237 -16.75 10.78 1.04
N TYR A 238 -18.05 10.79 1.24
CA TYR A 238 -19.00 11.55 0.42
C TYR A 238 -20.16 12.08 1.27
N SER A 239 -20.87 13.09 0.77
CA SER A 239 -22.17 13.52 1.33
C SER A 239 -23.28 13.09 0.40
N GLN A 240 -24.49 12.86 0.93
CA GLN A 240 -25.61 12.42 0.13
C GLN A 240 -26.93 13.06 0.59
N ASP A 241 -27.63 13.69 -0.33
CA ASP A 241 -28.97 14.25 -0.10
C ASP A 241 -29.97 13.74 -1.16
N ASP A 242 -31.16 14.34 -1.20
CA ASP A 242 -32.21 13.99 -2.17
C ASP A 242 -31.81 14.25 -3.64
N GLN A 243 -30.76 15.04 -3.90
CA GLN A 243 -30.27 15.35 -5.24
C GLN A 243 -29.19 14.38 -5.73
N GLY A 244 -28.50 13.68 -4.82
CA GLY A 244 -27.47 12.70 -5.16
C GLY A 244 -26.32 12.69 -4.14
N ALA A 245 -25.27 11.92 -4.45
CA ALA A 245 -24.06 11.89 -3.66
C ALA A 245 -22.99 12.82 -4.25
N THR A 246 -22.30 13.55 -3.38
CA THR A 246 -21.20 14.46 -3.71
C THR A 246 -19.93 13.98 -3.05
N PHE A 247 -18.87 13.80 -3.83
CA PHE A 247 -17.55 13.37 -3.39
C PHE A 247 -16.94 14.35 -2.38
N LEU A 248 -16.41 13.84 -1.25
CA LEU A 248 -15.79 14.63 -0.19
C LEU A 248 -14.33 14.31 0.16
N ARG A 249 -13.84 13.10 -0.12
CA ARG A 249 -12.41 12.77 0.05
C ARG A 249 -12.13 11.43 -0.58
N ARG A 250 -10.90 11.23 -1.06
CA ARG A 250 -10.36 9.90 -1.37
C ARG A 250 -9.02 9.71 -0.68
N GLU A 251 -8.90 8.60 0.02
CA GLU A 251 -7.63 8.09 0.52
C GLU A 251 -7.29 6.85 -0.29
N GLU A 252 -6.18 6.88 -1.03
CA GLU A 252 -5.73 5.76 -1.85
C GLU A 252 -4.69 4.94 -1.07
N PHE A 253 -4.92 3.64 -0.93
CA PHE A 253 -4.06 2.73 -0.19
C PHE A 253 -3.48 1.63 -1.07
N ARG A 254 -2.23 1.27 -0.79
CA ARG A 254 -1.63 0.01 -1.26
C ARG A 254 -0.91 -0.69 -0.13
N ALA A 255 -1.13 -1.98 0.05
CA ALA A 255 -0.28 -2.82 0.88
C ALA A 255 0.68 -3.60 -0.02
N VAL A 256 1.97 -3.61 0.29
CA VAL A 256 3.00 -4.27 -0.53
C VAL A 256 3.84 -5.22 0.30
N SER A 257 4.04 -6.44 -0.19
CA SER A 257 5.02 -7.39 0.35
C SER A 257 6.32 -7.28 -0.44
N CYS A 258 7.44 -7.17 0.26
CA CYS A 258 8.74 -6.86 -0.33
C CYS A 258 9.86 -7.72 0.24
N ASN A 259 10.79 -8.12 -0.62
CA ASN A 259 12.02 -8.76 -0.22
C ASN A 259 13.14 -7.70 -0.20
N CYS A 260 13.63 -7.41 0.99
CA CYS A 260 14.54 -6.32 1.29
C CYS A 260 15.91 -6.83 1.73
N GLN A 261 16.93 -5.99 1.59
CA GLN A 261 18.25 -6.24 2.15
C GLN A 261 18.70 -5.07 3.02
N LEU A 262 19.02 -5.37 4.27
CA LEU A 262 19.36 -4.39 5.30
C LEU A 262 20.62 -3.62 4.94
N ARG A 263 20.61 -2.32 5.23
CA ARG A 263 21.70 -1.37 5.08
C ARG A 263 21.89 -0.58 6.36
N VAL A 264 23.13 -0.59 6.84
CA VAL A 264 23.54 0.22 7.98
C VAL A 264 24.36 1.38 7.44
N PRO A 265 23.83 2.62 7.42
CA PRO A 265 24.55 3.77 6.87
C PRO A 265 25.72 4.19 7.77
N ASN A 266 26.75 4.81 7.18
CA ASN A 266 27.72 5.56 7.97
C ASN A 266 27.13 6.92 8.39
N SER A 267 27.71 7.58 9.39
CA SER A 267 27.21 8.87 9.89
C SER A 267 27.09 9.92 8.78
N GLY A 268 25.89 10.47 8.57
CA GLY A 268 25.60 11.51 7.58
C GLY A 268 25.31 11.02 6.16
N GLU A 269 25.11 9.70 5.97
CA GLU A 269 24.69 9.08 4.71
C GLU A 269 23.15 8.95 4.61
N ALA A 270 22.67 8.52 3.44
CA ALA A 270 21.24 8.34 3.15
C ALA A 270 20.57 7.37 4.14
N GLY A 271 19.41 7.77 4.67
CA GLY A 271 18.51 6.94 5.48
C GLY A 271 17.16 6.78 4.79
N GLY A 272 16.08 7.06 5.52
CA GLY A 272 14.71 6.93 5.03
C GLY A 272 13.77 7.95 5.66
N LEU A 273 12.56 8.06 5.11
CA LEU A 273 11.48 8.87 5.67
C LEU A 273 10.92 8.20 6.92
N ARG A 274 10.50 9.02 7.88
CA ARG A 274 9.56 8.64 8.93
C ARG A 274 8.18 8.32 8.34
N PRO A 275 7.33 7.58 9.08
CA PRO A 275 5.99 7.27 8.61
C PRO A 275 5.23 8.54 8.24
N THR A 276 4.42 8.43 7.18
CA THR A 276 3.40 9.43 6.84
C THR A 276 2.21 9.23 7.76
N ILE A 277 1.77 10.29 8.43
CA ILE A 277 0.80 10.23 9.54
C ILE A 277 -0.45 11.02 9.16
N TRP A 278 -1.61 10.52 9.56
CA TRP A 278 -2.89 11.21 9.43
C TRP A 278 -3.06 12.23 10.57
N ASP A 279 -3.30 13.50 10.23
CA ASP A 279 -3.44 14.59 11.21
C ASP A 279 -4.89 15.05 11.45
N GLY A 280 -5.86 14.37 10.84
CA GLY A 280 -7.29 14.76 10.87
C GLY A 280 -7.71 15.60 9.66
N ASN A 281 -6.76 16.24 8.98
CA ASN A 281 -7.01 17.02 7.77
C ASN A 281 -6.45 16.34 6.53
N ASP A 282 -5.18 15.97 6.56
CA ASP A 282 -4.45 15.30 5.47
C ASP A 282 -3.38 14.34 6.02
N TYR A 283 -2.74 13.60 5.13
CA TYR A 283 -1.53 12.85 5.43
C TYR A 283 -0.32 13.79 5.43
N THR A 284 0.32 13.96 6.58
CA THR A 284 1.57 14.70 6.69
C THR A 284 2.76 13.77 6.45
N ARG A 285 3.60 14.12 5.46
CA ARG A 285 4.80 13.35 5.11
C ARG A 285 5.81 13.41 6.25
N GLY A 286 6.39 12.26 6.61
CA GLY A 286 7.43 12.20 7.63
C GLY A 286 8.75 12.83 7.20
N GLU A 287 9.54 13.30 8.17
CA GLU A 287 10.89 13.84 8.00
C GLU A 287 11.85 12.77 7.44
N PHE A 288 12.77 13.17 6.56
CA PHE A 288 13.86 12.30 6.10
C PHE A 288 15.01 12.31 7.10
N VAL A 289 15.26 11.18 7.76
CA VAL A 289 16.25 11.07 8.83
C VAL A 289 17.35 10.06 8.49
N SER A 290 18.55 10.28 9.06
CA SER A 290 19.64 9.30 9.01
C SER A 290 19.33 8.14 9.94
N LYS A 291 18.82 7.04 9.38
CA LYS A 291 18.51 5.78 10.06
C LYS A 291 18.91 4.58 9.22
N VAL A 292 18.95 3.42 9.85
CA VAL A 292 19.07 2.15 9.15
C VAL A 292 17.91 2.01 8.16
N HIS A 293 18.19 1.37 7.04
CA HIS A 293 17.22 1.27 5.95
C HIS A 293 17.44 -0.03 5.19
N GLY A 294 16.53 -0.37 4.30
CA GLY A 294 16.66 -1.47 3.35
C GLY A 294 16.75 -0.99 1.92
N VAL A 295 17.11 -1.92 1.05
CA VAL A 295 16.98 -1.76 -0.40
C VAL A 295 16.26 -2.97 -0.98
N GLY A 296 15.48 -2.76 -2.03
CA GLY A 296 14.86 -3.85 -2.78
C GLY A 296 15.93 -4.81 -3.32
N THR A 297 15.71 -6.11 -3.13
CA THR A 297 16.66 -7.15 -3.59
C THR A 297 16.56 -7.45 -5.09
N SER A 298 15.46 -7.06 -5.73
CA SER A 298 15.13 -7.43 -7.10
C SER A 298 14.27 -6.35 -7.76
N ASN A 299 14.29 -6.29 -9.10
CA ASN A 299 13.35 -5.52 -9.91
C ASN A 299 12.11 -6.33 -10.32
N GLN A 300 11.99 -7.57 -9.83
CA GLN A 300 10.88 -8.51 -10.07
C GLN A 300 9.83 -8.49 -8.95
N GLN A 301 9.81 -7.42 -8.16
CA GLN A 301 8.85 -7.15 -7.09
C GLN A 301 8.12 -5.82 -7.36
N SER A 302 7.28 -5.35 -6.44
CA SER A 302 6.58 -4.07 -6.64
C SER A 302 7.58 -2.93 -6.85
N GLN A 303 7.23 -1.98 -7.72
CA GLN A 303 7.99 -0.74 -7.88
C GLN A 303 8.01 0.10 -6.59
N LEU A 304 7.08 -0.19 -5.66
CA LEU A 304 7.01 0.45 -4.35
C LEU A 304 7.95 -0.22 -3.32
N CYS A 305 8.58 -1.35 -3.65
CA CYS A 305 9.48 -2.02 -2.72
C CYS A 305 10.75 -1.22 -2.40
N ASP A 306 11.23 -0.40 -3.32
CA ASP A 306 12.35 0.50 -3.01
C ASP A 306 11.96 1.58 -1.99
N LEU A 307 10.70 2.04 -1.99
CA LEU A 307 10.18 2.96 -0.98
C LEU A 307 9.95 2.24 0.35
N CYS A 308 9.25 1.10 0.31
CA CYS A 308 8.97 0.26 1.47
C CYS A 308 10.26 -0.10 2.21
N CYS A 309 11.23 -0.74 1.54
CA CYS A 309 12.48 -1.14 2.17
C CYS A 309 13.26 0.08 2.69
N ARG A 310 13.28 1.22 1.98
CA ARG A 310 14.05 2.40 2.41
C ARG A 310 13.45 3.05 3.66
N ASP A 311 12.14 3.23 3.67
CA ASP A 311 11.49 4.09 4.66
C ASP A 311 11.04 3.30 5.90
N HIS A 312 10.58 2.05 5.75
CA HIS A 312 9.97 1.21 6.80
C HIS A 312 10.99 0.62 7.78
N HIS A 313 11.73 1.51 8.44
CA HIS A 313 12.63 1.26 9.55
C HIS A 313 12.36 2.30 10.62
N ASP A 314 12.46 1.95 11.90
CA ASP A 314 12.25 2.90 12.97
C ASP A 314 13.56 3.59 13.40
N GLY A 315 13.42 4.58 14.26
CA GLY A 315 14.54 5.32 14.84
C GLY A 315 15.05 6.46 13.95
N GLY A 316 16.35 6.73 14.07
CA GLY A 316 16.95 7.98 13.63
C GLY A 316 16.67 9.15 14.58
N THR A 317 17.50 10.19 14.49
CA THR A 317 17.33 11.46 15.21
C THR A 317 17.11 12.57 14.19
N GLY A 318 16.02 13.31 14.31
CA GLY A 318 15.63 14.39 13.41
C GLY A 318 15.56 15.74 14.10
N GLU A 319 15.38 16.81 13.32
CA GLU A 319 15.18 18.17 13.86
C GLU A 319 13.76 18.34 14.44
N GLU A 320 12.82 17.47 14.06
CA GLU A 320 11.41 17.49 14.47
C GLU A 320 11.07 16.44 15.53
N ASP A 321 12.07 15.90 16.25
CA ASP A 321 11.87 14.95 17.34
C ASP A 321 11.02 15.60 18.46
N ASP A 322 9.73 15.27 18.54
CA ASP A 322 8.85 15.76 19.59
C ASP A 322 9.20 15.09 20.94
N PRO A 323 9.73 15.81 21.92
CA PRO A 323 10.08 15.24 23.22
C PRO A 323 8.85 14.89 24.07
N ALA A 324 7.67 15.43 23.73
CA ALA A 324 6.42 15.23 24.46
C ALA A 324 5.65 13.98 23.99
N ASP A 325 6.01 13.43 22.83
CA ASP A 325 5.37 12.25 22.23
C ASP A 325 6.44 11.16 21.97
N PRO A 326 6.86 10.43 23.02
CA PRO A 326 7.76 9.28 22.90
C PRO A 326 7.06 8.10 22.21
N GLY A 327 6.83 8.22 20.90
CA GLY A 327 6.11 7.28 20.03
C GLY A 327 5.94 7.80 18.59
N ARG A 328 6.05 9.12 18.39
CA ARG A 328 5.58 9.88 17.22
C ARG A 328 6.08 9.55 15.82
N SER A 329 7.01 8.64 15.61
CA SER A 329 7.42 8.31 14.23
C SER A 329 7.79 6.85 14.05
N LYS A 330 7.01 5.98 14.68
CA LYS A 330 7.09 4.54 14.46
C LYS A 330 6.07 4.11 13.41
N TYR A 331 6.49 3.17 12.55
CA TYR A 331 5.57 2.54 11.60
C TYR A 331 4.49 1.74 12.33
N ASP A 332 4.83 1.11 13.45
CA ASP A 332 3.90 0.49 14.38
C ASP A 332 4.09 1.07 15.79
N PRO A 333 3.28 2.08 16.19
CA PRO A 333 3.34 2.69 17.52
C PRO A 333 2.99 1.74 18.67
N PHE A 334 2.21 0.69 18.41
CA PHE A 334 1.76 -0.27 19.43
C PHE A 334 2.73 -1.44 19.61
N ARG A 335 3.75 -1.53 18.75
CA ARG A 335 4.76 -2.57 18.84
C ARG A 335 5.46 -2.57 20.21
N PRO A 336 5.54 -3.73 20.88
CA PRO A 336 6.20 -3.86 22.18
C PRO A 336 7.67 -3.43 22.16
N ALA A 337 8.14 -2.83 23.25
CA ALA A 337 9.50 -2.29 23.34
C ALA A 337 10.62 -3.35 23.19
N ASP A 338 10.35 -4.61 23.53
CA ASP A 338 11.29 -5.72 23.37
C ASP A 338 11.42 -6.21 21.92
N GLU A 339 10.60 -5.71 21.00
CA GLU A 339 10.73 -5.94 19.56
C GLU A 339 11.61 -4.92 18.85
N TYR A 340 12.21 -4.00 19.60
CA TYR A 340 13.19 -3.06 19.09
C TYR A 340 14.61 -3.51 19.42
N HIS A 341 15.55 -3.13 18.57
CA HIS A 341 16.97 -3.27 18.87
C HIS A 341 17.35 -2.29 19.98
N SER A 342 17.91 -2.81 21.08
CA SER A 342 18.24 -2.00 22.28
C SER A 342 19.64 -1.38 22.28
N SER A 343 20.49 -1.76 21.32
CA SER A 343 21.86 -1.27 21.23
C SER A 343 22.46 -1.51 19.84
N GLY A 344 23.64 -0.93 19.61
CA GLY A 344 24.38 -1.08 18.36
C GLY A 344 23.87 -0.17 17.25
N ALA A 345 24.27 -0.46 16.01
CA ALA A 345 23.94 0.38 14.86
C ALA A 345 22.45 0.35 14.47
N LEU A 346 21.72 -0.67 14.92
CA LEU A 346 20.27 -0.83 14.71
C LEU A 346 19.44 -0.25 15.87
N SER A 347 20.07 0.36 16.89
CA SER A 347 19.36 0.81 18.10
C SER A 347 18.17 1.70 17.76
N GLY A 348 16.98 1.34 18.25
CA GLY A 348 15.73 2.05 18.00
C GLY A 348 14.97 1.61 16.74
N ASP A 349 15.57 0.78 15.89
CA ASP A 349 14.88 0.11 14.78
C ASP A 349 14.08 -1.09 15.31
N HIS A 350 12.92 -1.36 14.71
CA HIS A 350 12.21 -2.60 14.99
C HIS A 350 12.95 -3.79 14.39
N LYS A 351 12.71 -4.99 14.91
CA LYS A 351 13.39 -6.20 14.48
C LYS A 351 12.78 -6.73 13.19
N HIS A 352 13.61 -6.95 12.17
CA HIS A 352 13.22 -7.59 10.91
C HIS A 352 13.69 -9.04 10.84
N TYR A 353 12.97 -9.91 10.12
CA TYR A 353 13.30 -11.33 10.06
C TYR A 353 13.28 -11.91 8.63
N TYR A 354 13.99 -13.03 8.48
CA TYR A 354 13.94 -13.92 7.32
C TYR A 354 13.81 -15.37 7.77
N ARG A 355 13.61 -16.30 6.82
CA ARG A 355 13.55 -17.74 7.12
C ARG A 355 14.86 -18.45 6.81
N ASN A 356 15.36 -19.20 7.78
CA ASN A 356 16.56 -20.02 7.62
C ASN A 356 16.27 -21.32 6.85
N SER A 357 17.30 -22.17 6.66
CA SER A 357 17.21 -23.43 5.91
C SER A 357 16.24 -24.47 6.46
N SER A 358 15.79 -24.30 7.71
CA SER A 358 14.81 -25.14 8.39
C SER A 358 13.42 -24.50 8.40
N GLY A 359 13.21 -23.39 7.70
CA GLY A 359 11.93 -22.68 7.65
C GLY A 359 11.63 -21.81 8.87
N GLY A 360 12.51 -21.77 9.86
CA GLY A 360 12.34 -20.98 11.08
C GLY A 360 12.74 -19.51 10.89
N LEU A 361 12.05 -18.61 11.59
CA LEU A 361 12.39 -17.18 11.61
C LEU A 361 13.78 -16.96 12.21
N THR A 362 14.53 -16.03 11.62
CA THR A 362 15.87 -15.64 12.04
C THR A 362 16.00 -14.13 11.89
N LEU A 363 16.54 -13.49 12.92
CA LEU A 363 16.69 -12.04 12.99
C LEU A 363 17.68 -11.53 11.94
N ALA A 364 17.34 -10.45 11.24
CA ALA A 364 18.19 -9.76 10.29
C ALA A 364 18.97 -8.63 11.00
N GLU A 365 20.14 -8.96 11.56
CA GLU A 365 20.88 -8.04 12.43
C GLU A 365 22.21 -7.51 11.83
N SER A 366 22.44 -7.72 10.54
CA SER A 366 23.72 -7.39 9.88
C SER A 366 23.52 -6.69 8.54
N ASN A 367 24.42 -5.77 8.21
CA ASN A 367 24.44 -5.14 6.89
C ASN A 367 24.55 -6.21 5.79
N GLY A 368 23.62 -6.18 4.84
CA GLY A 368 23.50 -7.19 3.78
C GLY A 368 22.60 -8.39 4.12
N SER A 369 22.05 -8.48 5.33
CA SER A 369 21.04 -9.49 5.66
C SER A 369 19.77 -9.27 4.85
N ASN A 370 19.17 -10.35 4.34
CA ASN A 370 17.85 -10.27 3.72
C ASN A 370 16.78 -10.32 4.79
N TYR A 371 15.64 -9.71 4.52
CA TYR A 371 14.42 -9.78 5.33
C TYR A 371 13.19 -9.55 4.45
N MET A 372 12.05 -9.99 4.93
CA MET A 372 10.76 -9.72 4.30
C MET A 372 10.09 -8.55 5.02
N GLU A 373 9.42 -7.69 4.26
CA GLU A 373 8.74 -6.52 4.77
C GLU A 373 7.34 -6.39 4.17
N ALA A 374 6.40 -5.84 4.94
CA ALA A 374 5.05 -5.55 4.46
C ALA A 374 4.64 -4.11 4.81
N CYS A 375 4.60 -3.23 3.81
CA CYS A 375 4.33 -1.81 4.02
C CYS A 375 2.95 -1.39 3.55
N ARG A 376 2.36 -0.40 4.23
CA ARG A 376 1.26 0.41 3.71
C ARG A 376 1.78 1.66 3.02
N MET A 377 1.22 1.91 1.84
CA MET A 377 1.48 3.08 1.03
C MET A 377 0.23 3.94 0.98
N VAL A 378 0.41 5.25 1.16
CA VAL A 378 -0.62 6.29 0.98
C VAL A 378 -0.21 7.26 -0.12
N ARG A 379 -1.20 7.82 -0.80
CA ARG A 379 -0.98 8.86 -1.80
C ARG A 379 -0.95 10.23 -1.13
N LYS A 380 0.18 10.93 -1.21
CA LYS A 380 0.35 12.31 -0.74
C LYS A 380 1.02 13.15 -1.83
N ASP A 381 0.36 14.25 -2.23
CA ASP A 381 0.80 15.19 -3.27
C ASP A 381 1.15 14.52 -4.61
N GLY A 382 0.39 13.49 -4.99
CA GLY A 382 0.66 12.75 -6.22
C GLY A 382 1.87 11.82 -6.16
N PHE A 383 2.44 11.56 -4.97
CA PHE A 383 3.50 10.58 -4.71
C PHE A 383 3.04 9.50 -3.73
N TRP A 384 3.60 8.29 -3.85
CA TRP A 384 3.39 7.24 -2.85
C TRP A 384 4.36 7.45 -1.70
N GLN A 385 3.86 7.39 -0.46
CA GLN A 385 4.66 7.46 0.76
C GLN A 385 4.33 6.27 1.65
N VAL A 386 5.29 5.81 2.45
CA VAL A 386 5.03 4.76 3.45
C VAL A 386 4.31 5.42 4.64
N ALA A 387 3.14 4.89 4.99
CA ALA A 387 2.38 5.33 6.15
C ALA A 387 2.57 4.35 7.32
N GLN A 388 2.01 4.70 8.48
CA GLN A 388 1.91 3.77 9.60
C GLN A 388 1.13 2.51 9.20
N ASP A 389 1.50 1.41 9.85
CA ASP A 389 0.88 0.11 9.67
C ASP A 389 -0.59 0.17 10.03
N LEU A 390 -1.40 -0.49 9.22
CA LEU A 390 -2.81 -0.68 9.54
C LEU A 390 -2.95 -1.52 10.80
N ARG A 391 -3.93 -1.19 11.64
CA ARG A 391 -4.29 -2.00 12.80
C ARG A 391 -5.75 -2.42 12.72
N GLN A 392 -5.98 -3.70 12.46
CA GLN A 392 -7.33 -4.27 12.48
C GLN A 392 -7.78 -4.48 13.92
N GLU A 393 -8.87 -3.82 14.30
CA GLU A 393 -9.51 -3.95 15.62
C GLU A 393 -10.72 -4.90 15.58
N GLY A 394 -11.31 -5.13 14.41
CA GLY A 394 -12.51 -5.96 14.27
C GLY A 394 -12.48 -6.85 13.04
N LEU A 395 -13.08 -8.03 13.15
CA LEU A 395 -13.36 -8.94 12.03
C LEU A 395 -14.79 -9.48 12.18
N ASN A 396 -15.65 -9.15 11.22
CA ASN A 396 -17.05 -9.57 11.21
C ASN A 396 -17.31 -10.45 9.99
N LEU A 397 -18.04 -11.55 10.19
CA LEU A 397 -18.39 -12.49 9.14
C LEU A 397 -19.90 -12.52 8.93
N PHE A 398 -20.31 -12.80 7.69
CA PHE A 398 -21.72 -12.81 7.30
C PHE A 398 -22.03 -13.93 6.31
N PRO A 399 -23.25 -14.51 6.35
CA PRO A 399 -23.75 -15.35 5.25
C PRO A 399 -24.02 -14.53 3.98
N GLU A 400 -24.26 -15.20 2.85
CA GLU A 400 -24.45 -14.56 1.54
C GLU A 400 -25.70 -13.66 1.48
N ASP A 401 -26.69 -13.87 2.33
CA ASP A 401 -27.95 -13.15 2.31
C ASP A 401 -27.99 -11.88 3.18
N TYR A 402 -26.93 -11.59 3.95
CA TYR A 402 -26.85 -10.39 4.80
C TYR A 402 -26.06 -9.23 4.17
N LEU A 403 -26.33 -7.98 4.60
CA LEU A 403 -25.82 -6.72 3.99
C LEU A 403 -26.32 -6.45 2.57
N ASN A 404 -27.39 -7.11 2.13
CA ASN A 404 -27.96 -6.89 0.80
C ASN A 404 -28.96 -5.73 0.78
N THR A 405 -29.54 -5.41 1.94
CA THR A 405 -30.57 -4.38 2.10
C THR A 405 -30.06 -3.18 2.87
N SER A 406 -30.67 -2.02 2.66
CA SER A 406 -30.33 -0.80 3.40
C SER A 406 -30.59 -0.91 4.90
N ALA A 407 -31.53 -1.77 5.33
CA ALA A 407 -31.82 -2.00 6.74
C ALA A 407 -30.67 -2.76 7.43
N GLU A 408 -30.13 -3.80 6.79
CA GLU A 408 -28.98 -4.56 7.31
C GLU A 408 -27.72 -3.72 7.32
N VAL A 409 -27.51 -2.91 6.27
CA VAL A 409 -26.41 -1.94 6.22
C VAL A 409 -26.52 -0.90 7.35
N SER A 410 -27.73 -0.43 7.67
CA SER A 410 -27.93 0.47 8.81
C SER A 410 -27.49 -0.18 10.12
N VAL A 411 -27.90 -1.42 10.40
CA VAL A 411 -27.50 -2.14 11.62
C VAL A 411 -25.99 -2.29 11.72
N TYR A 412 -25.32 -2.66 10.62
CA TYR A 412 -23.87 -2.78 10.60
C TYR A 412 -23.17 -1.42 10.74
N SER A 413 -23.65 -0.40 10.05
CA SER A 413 -23.14 0.97 10.17
C SER A 413 -23.25 1.49 11.61
N ASP A 414 -24.41 1.34 12.23
CA ASP A 414 -24.67 1.77 13.61
C ASP A 414 -23.71 1.06 14.58
N TYR A 415 -23.52 -0.25 14.42
CA TYR A 415 -22.52 -1.00 15.18
C TYR A 415 -21.10 -0.42 15.03
N VAL A 416 -20.64 -0.19 13.79
CA VAL A 416 -19.30 0.33 13.54
C VAL A 416 -19.12 1.69 14.21
N THR A 417 -20.08 2.61 14.05
CA THR A 417 -19.99 3.95 14.63
C THR A 417 -20.09 3.96 16.14
N ASP A 418 -20.98 3.15 16.72
CA ASP A 418 -21.13 3.06 18.17
C ASP A 418 -19.90 2.43 18.82
N ALA A 419 -19.34 1.38 18.21
CA ALA A 419 -18.12 0.74 18.68
C ALA A 419 -16.92 1.68 18.60
N LEU A 420 -16.82 2.53 17.57
CA LEU A 420 -15.81 3.58 17.47
C LEU A 420 -15.97 4.65 18.55
N GLY A 421 -17.21 5.05 18.87
CA GLY A 421 -17.48 5.95 19.98
C GLY A 421 -17.03 5.37 21.33
N LEU A 422 -17.28 4.08 21.57
CA LEU A 422 -16.78 3.39 22.77
C LEU A 422 -15.25 3.25 22.79
N TYR A 423 -14.65 3.00 21.63
CA TYR A 423 -13.19 2.93 21.47
C TYR A 423 -12.55 4.26 21.86
N GLU A 424 -13.05 5.37 21.30
CA GLU A 424 -12.57 6.72 21.60
C GLU A 424 -12.77 7.05 23.09
N SER A 425 -13.95 6.76 23.66
CA SER A 425 -14.22 7.09 25.07
C SER A 425 -13.33 6.30 26.03
N ALA A 426 -12.87 5.12 25.60
CA ALA A 426 -11.89 4.34 26.35
C ALA A 426 -10.47 4.94 26.26
N MET A 427 -10.12 5.64 25.19
CA MET A 427 -8.81 6.28 25.02
C MET A 427 -8.57 7.40 26.04
N ASP A 428 -9.59 8.19 26.34
CA ASP A 428 -9.54 9.28 27.34
C ASP A 428 -9.21 8.80 28.76
N GLY A 429 -9.50 7.52 29.04
CA GLY A 429 -9.27 6.88 30.33
C GLY A 429 -7.91 6.23 30.50
N VAL A 430 -7.07 6.17 29.47
CA VAL A 430 -5.80 5.43 29.47
C VAL A 430 -4.61 6.39 29.62
N ASP A 431 -3.93 6.33 30.78
CA ASP A 431 -2.54 6.80 30.87
C ASP A 431 -1.68 5.89 29.96
N ALA A 432 -1.06 6.47 28.92
CA ALA A 432 -0.23 5.80 27.90
C ALA A 432 -1.00 4.90 26.91
N TYR A 433 -1.70 5.54 25.96
CA TYR A 433 -2.43 4.93 24.83
C TYR A 433 -1.59 3.88 24.08
N GLU A 434 -0.31 4.15 23.83
CA GLU A 434 0.60 3.26 23.12
C GLU A 434 0.92 1.98 23.91
N LEU A 435 0.84 2.03 25.24
CA LEU A 435 1.13 0.88 26.11
C LEU A 435 -0.09 0.00 26.33
N ASN A 436 -1.29 0.58 26.33
CA ASN A 436 -2.54 -0.13 26.59
C ASN A 436 -3.63 0.38 25.64
N PRO A 437 -3.50 0.14 24.32
CA PRO A 437 -4.51 0.62 23.40
C PRO A 437 -5.86 -0.05 23.69
N PRO A 438 -6.97 0.71 23.65
CA PRO A 438 -8.29 0.10 23.73
C PRO A 438 -8.51 -0.86 22.58
N GLN A 439 -9.53 -1.69 22.74
CA GLN A 439 -10.00 -2.64 21.73
C GLN A 439 -11.37 -2.18 21.26
N LEU A 440 -11.67 -2.37 19.98
CA LEU A 440 -13.02 -2.12 19.47
C LEU A 440 -13.99 -3.10 20.12
N THR A 441 -15.15 -2.61 20.58
CA THR A 441 -16.13 -3.47 21.26
C THR A 441 -16.72 -4.47 20.26
N ALA A 442 -16.73 -5.76 20.64
CA ALA A 442 -17.33 -6.81 19.83
C ALA A 442 -18.87 -6.67 19.78
N PRO A 443 -19.54 -7.10 18.71
CA PRO A 443 -20.99 -6.97 18.56
C PRO A 443 -21.79 -7.53 19.76
N GLU A 444 -21.38 -8.69 20.29
CA GLU A 444 -21.99 -9.36 21.43
C GLU A 444 -21.86 -8.60 22.76
N ASP A 445 -20.86 -7.72 22.86
CA ASP A 445 -20.56 -6.92 24.06
C ASP A 445 -21.16 -5.51 23.99
N MET A 446 -21.80 -5.15 22.86
CA MET A 446 -22.51 -3.88 22.72
C MET A 446 -23.72 -3.79 23.66
N THR A 447 -24.14 -2.55 23.99
CA THR A 447 -25.34 -2.30 24.79
C THR A 447 -26.28 -1.31 24.08
N PRO A 448 -27.43 -1.77 23.54
CA PRO A 448 -27.90 -3.15 23.49
C PRO A 448 -27.03 -4.06 22.63
N VAL A 449 -27.09 -5.37 22.90
CA VAL A 449 -26.34 -6.40 22.15
C VAL A 449 -26.68 -6.34 20.67
N VAL A 450 -25.65 -6.35 19.82
CA VAL A 450 -25.78 -6.46 18.37
C VAL A 450 -25.52 -7.91 17.97
N GLN A 451 -26.51 -8.56 17.36
CA GLN A 451 -26.39 -9.94 16.90
C GLN A 451 -26.45 -9.99 15.38
N PHE A 452 -25.36 -10.46 14.76
CA PHE A 452 -25.32 -10.72 13.32
C PHE A 452 -25.77 -12.16 13.02
N PRO A 453 -26.29 -12.44 11.81
CA PRO A 453 -26.74 -13.79 11.46
C PRO A 453 -25.59 -14.80 11.47
N ALA A 454 -25.90 -16.06 11.81
CA ALA A 454 -24.95 -17.18 11.78
C ALA A 454 -23.73 -17.06 12.71
N THR A 455 -23.77 -16.16 13.70
CA THR A 455 -22.72 -16.06 14.75
C THR A 455 -23.00 -16.92 15.97
N GLU A 456 -24.17 -17.58 16.04
CA GLU A 456 -24.53 -18.50 17.13
C GLU A 456 -24.93 -19.88 16.58
N SER A 457 -24.66 -20.92 17.37
CA SER A 457 -24.90 -22.31 16.94
C SER A 457 -26.37 -22.69 16.78
N ASP A 458 -27.29 -21.95 17.41
CA ASP A 458 -28.74 -22.14 17.32
C ASP A 458 -29.40 -21.32 16.19
N ASP A 459 -28.66 -20.39 15.58
CA ASP A 459 -29.04 -19.66 14.36
C ASP A 459 -28.01 -19.82 13.23
N PRO A 460 -27.67 -21.05 12.80
CA PRO A 460 -26.70 -21.26 11.72
C PRO A 460 -27.27 -20.86 10.36
N THR A 461 -26.41 -20.45 9.42
CA THR A 461 -26.82 -20.37 8.01
C THR A 461 -27.00 -21.78 7.43
N ILE A 462 -27.99 -21.96 6.56
CA ILE A 462 -28.43 -23.29 6.11
C ILE A 462 -27.98 -23.56 4.67
N LEU A 463 -27.48 -24.77 4.41
CA LEU A 463 -27.27 -25.31 3.07
C LEU A 463 -28.15 -26.55 2.83
N PRO A 464 -29.02 -26.58 1.79
CA PRO A 464 -29.15 -25.58 0.74
C PRO A 464 -29.73 -24.25 1.23
N THR A 465 -29.34 -23.16 0.58
CA THR A 465 -29.90 -21.83 0.86
C THR A 465 -31.41 -21.81 0.60
N PRO A 466 -32.16 -20.78 1.04
CA PRO A 466 -33.59 -20.64 0.73
C PRO A 466 -33.93 -20.70 -0.77
N LEU A 467 -32.96 -20.39 -1.64
CA LEU A 467 -33.09 -20.48 -3.10
C LEU A 467 -32.79 -21.88 -3.66
N GLY A 468 -32.40 -22.84 -2.81
CA GLY A 468 -32.06 -24.21 -3.17
C GLY A 468 -30.60 -24.42 -3.60
N ASN A 469 -29.73 -23.41 -3.48
CA ASN A 469 -28.31 -23.53 -3.82
C ASN A 469 -27.58 -24.34 -2.75
N THR A 470 -26.73 -25.28 -3.18
CA THR A 470 -25.92 -26.10 -2.26
C THR A 470 -24.63 -25.44 -1.83
N SER A 471 -24.39 -24.20 -2.26
CA SER A 471 -23.28 -23.35 -1.86
C SER A 471 -23.74 -21.90 -1.65
N GLN A 472 -22.92 -21.16 -0.92
CA GLN A 472 -23.07 -19.72 -0.71
C GLN A 472 -21.70 -19.05 -0.53
N GLN A 473 -21.58 -17.79 -0.95
CA GLN A 473 -20.39 -16.97 -0.69
C GLN A 473 -20.49 -16.33 0.70
N LEU A 474 -19.67 -16.79 1.64
CA LEU A 474 -19.52 -16.11 2.93
C LEU A 474 -18.73 -14.82 2.74
N ARG A 475 -18.95 -13.86 3.64
CA ARG A 475 -18.30 -12.55 3.58
C ARG A 475 -17.53 -12.29 4.86
N GLY A 476 -16.36 -11.68 4.74
CA GLY A 476 -15.58 -11.17 5.86
C GLY A 476 -15.26 -9.70 5.68
N ARG A 477 -15.45 -8.91 6.73
CA ARG A 477 -15.16 -7.47 6.76
C ARG A 477 -14.29 -7.14 7.97
N GLY A 478 -13.16 -6.48 7.73
CA GLY A 478 -12.24 -6.01 8.76
C GLY A 478 -12.44 -4.54 9.05
N ILE A 479 -12.47 -4.18 10.33
CA ILE A 479 -12.49 -2.79 10.77
C ILE A 479 -11.08 -2.45 11.24
N TYR A 480 -10.46 -1.50 10.54
CA TYR A 480 -9.16 -0.96 10.87
C TYR A 480 -9.31 0.39 11.55
N VAL A 481 -8.50 0.65 12.57
CA VAL A 481 -8.41 1.94 13.26
C VAL A 481 -6.94 2.29 13.39
N ASP A 482 -6.48 3.30 12.67
CA ASP A 482 -5.08 3.72 12.75
C ASP A 482 -4.79 4.44 14.08
N TYR A 483 -3.49 4.52 14.39
CA TYR A 483 -2.99 5.34 15.47
C TYR A 483 -3.47 6.80 15.36
N MET A 484 -3.97 7.34 16.48
CA MET A 484 -4.30 8.75 16.61
C MET A 484 -3.26 9.46 17.48
N SER A 485 -2.50 10.37 16.89
CA SER A 485 -1.53 11.21 17.62
C SER A 485 -2.21 12.07 18.68
N ASP A 486 -1.47 12.51 19.70
CA ASP A 486 -1.96 13.43 20.74
C ASP A 486 -2.65 14.67 20.17
N THR A 487 -2.09 15.21 19.09
CA THR A 487 -2.69 16.34 18.37
C THR A 487 -4.05 15.98 17.78
N LEU A 488 -4.16 14.83 17.10
CA LEU A 488 -5.43 14.38 16.52
C LEU A 488 -6.46 14.07 17.61
N ARG A 489 -6.05 13.40 18.69
CA ARG A 489 -6.93 13.09 19.83
C ARG A 489 -7.52 14.36 20.43
N THR A 490 -6.69 15.38 20.68
CA THR A 490 -7.16 16.69 21.16
C THR A 490 -8.24 17.32 20.28
N ILE A 491 -8.15 17.15 18.95
CA ILE A 491 -9.17 17.63 18.00
C ILE A 491 -10.45 16.79 18.13
N VAL A 492 -10.32 15.46 18.18
CA VAL A 492 -11.44 14.51 18.32
C VAL A 492 -12.21 14.78 19.62
N ASP A 493 -11.51 14.86 20.75
CA ASP A 493 -12.11 15.08 22.08
C ASP A 493 -12.87 16.43 22.11
N CYS A 494 -12.28 17.47 21.51
CA CYS A 494 -12.93 18.79 21.41
C CYS A 494 -14.24 18.75 20.61
N LEU A 495 -14.26 18.02 19.49
CA LEU A 495 -15.47 17.86 18.67
C LEU A 495 -16.53 17.05 19.43
N GLN A 496 -16.11 16.03 20.16
CA GLN A 496 -16.99 15.20 20.97
C GLN A 496 -17.63 15.96 22.13
N ASP A 497 -16.89 16.87 22.75
CA ASP A 497 -17.38 17.78 23.79
C ASP A 497 -18.34 18.87 23.24
N GLY A 498 -18.63 18.84 21.94
CA GLY A 498 -19.57 19.74 21.26
C GLY A 498 -18.94 21.04 20.75
N GLY A 499 -17.61 21.11 20.70
CA GLY A 499 -16.89 22.20 20.03
C GLY A 499 -17.16 22.22 18.54
N THR A 500 -17.15 23.41 17.93
CA THR A 500 -17.25 23.53 16.47
C THR A 500 -15.91 23.17 15.82
N GLY A 501 -15.92 22.69 14.57
CA GLY A 501 -14.68 22.40 13.83
C GLY A 501 -13.69 23.56 13.80
N VAL A 502 -14.15 24.81 13.76
CA VAL A 502 -13.27 25.99 13.84
C VAL A 502 -12.61 26.13 15.20
N GLU A 503 -13.36 25.92 16.30
CA GLU A 503 -12.83 25.98 17.67
C GLU A 503 -11.82 24.86 17.94
N CYS A 504 -12.06 23.68 17.34
CA CYS A 504 -11.23 22.50 17.52
C CYS A 504 -10.05 22.41 16.53
N GLY A 505 -9.85 23.39 15.64
CA GLY A 505 -8.73 23.38 14.68
C GLY A 505 -8.92 22.46 13.46
N ALA A 506 -10.14 21.97 13.23
CA ALA A 506 -10.55 21.19 12.07
C ALA A 506 -11.73 21.87 11.36
N PRO A 507 -11.50 23.02 10.68
CA PRO A 507 -12.57 23.71 9.97
C PRO A 507 -13.24 22.75 8.98
N TYR A 508 -14.56 22.87 8.83
CA TYR A 508 -15.41 22.03 7.97
C TYR A 508 -15.75 20.62 8.49
N ILE A 509 -15.16 20.20 9.61
CA ILE A 509 -15.56 18.96 10.30
C ILE A 509 -16.76 19.24 11.19
N THR A 510 -17.78 18.39 11.10
CA THR A 510 -19.00 18.48 11.91
C THR A 510 -19.13 17.31 12.88
N THR A 511 -18.53 16.16 12.59
CA THR A 511 -18.48 15.02 13.52
C THR A 511 -17.07 14.46 13.68
N PRO A 512 -16.70 13.91 14.86
CA PRO A 512 -15.38 13.30 15.06
C PRO A 512 -15.12 12.11 14.12
N LEU A 513 -16.16 11.36 13.74
CA LEU A 513 -16.08 10.22 12.82
C LEU A 513 -15.49 10.57 11.44
N GLU A 514 -15.56 11.84 11.02
CA GLU A 514 -14.95 12.29 9.77
C GLU A 514 -13.41 12.25 9.79
N ILE A 515 -12.82 12.42 10.97
CA ILE A 515 -11.37 12.53 11.16
C ILE A 515 -10.75 11.36 11.90
N ILE A 516 -11.55 10.53 12.59
CA ILE A 516 -11.07 9.25 13.11
C ILE A 516 -10.61 8.38 11.92
N PRO A 517 -9.35 7.90 11.91
CA PRO A 517 -8.77 7.18 10.79
C PRO A 517 -9.17 5.70 10.81
N PHE A 518 -10.47 5.44 10.63
CA PHE A 518 -11.03 4.10 10.54
C PHE A 518 -11.44 3.73 9.10
N TYR A 519 -11.34 2.43 8.79
CA TYR A 519 -11.68 1.86 7.49
C TYR A 519 -12.38 0.51 7.65
N ASP A 520 -13.57 0.37 7.05
CA ASP A 520 -14.24 -0.93 6.88
C ASP A 520 -13.82 -1.56 5.55
N VAL A 521 -13.04 -2.63 5.60
CA VAL A 521 -12.39 -3.23 4.44
C VAL A 521 -12.93 -4.64 4.21
N GLN A 522 -13.32 -4.94 2.97
CA GLN A 522 -13.79 -6.28 2.62
C GLN A 522 -12.61 -7.27 2.51
N LEU A 523 -12.56 -8.26 3.40
CA LEU A 523 -11.45 -9.22 3.52
C LEU A 523 -11.79 -10.63 3.04
N THR A 524 -12.99 -10.86 2.50
CA THR A 524 -13.46 -12.18 2.04
C THR A 524 -12.41 -12.95 1.24
N TRP A 525 -11.80 -12.29 0.25
CA TRP A 525 -10.82 -12.92 -0.65
C TRP A 525 -9.38 -12.86 -0.14
N LEU A 526 -9.12 -12.22 1.00
CA LEU A 526 -7.78 -12.16 1.60
C LEU A 526 -7.66 -13.04 2.85
N ALA A 527 -8.77 -13.24 3.56
CA ALA A 527 -8.85 -14.11 4.71
C ALA A 527 -8.56 -15.56 4.37
N ARG A 528 -8.06 -16.29 5.37
CA ARG A 528 -7.94 -17.75 5.33
C ARG A 528 -9.17 -18.35 5.96
N TRP A 529 -9.87 -19.16 5.18
CA TRP A 529 -11.10 -19.83 5.60
C TRP A 529 -10.83 -21.29 5.93
N ASN A 530 -11.39 -21.73 7.04
CA ASN A 530 -11.25 -23.09 7.55
C ASN A 530 -12.56 -23.58 8.12
N GLU A 531 -12.88 -24.85 7.90
CA GLU A 531 -14.06 -25.48 8.49
C GLU A 531 -13.70 -26.63 9.41
N THR A 532 -14.52 -26.81 10.44
CA THR A 532 -14.48 -27.94 11.35
C THR A 532 -15.86 -28.59 11.41
N PRO A 533 -16.00 -29.90 11.15
CA PRO A 533 -14.95 -30.83 10.71
C PRO A 533 -14.46 -30.57 9.28
N PHE A 534 -13.24 -31.00 8.94
CA PHE A 534 -12.62 -30.74 7.64
C PHE A 534 -13.43 -31.34 6.48
N ASN A 535 -13.78 -30.50 5.51
CA ASN A 535 -14.42 -30.80 4.22
C ASN A 535 -15.76 -31.58 4.32
N ASN A 536 -16.34 -31.71 5.53
CA ASN A 536 -17.50 -32.55 5.80
C ASN A 536 -18.25 -32.13 7.08
N PRO A 537 -19.56 -31.83 7.02
CA PRO A 537 -20.46 -31.87 5.85
C PRO A 537 -20.40 -30.62 4.95
N VAL A 538 -19.63 -29.61 5.33
CA VAL A 538 -19.35 -28.41 4.54
C VAL A 538 -17.87 -28.39 4.21
N ASP A 539 -17.53 -27.90 3.02
CA ASP A 539 -16.17 -27.60 2.57
C ASP A 539 -16.12 -26.12 2.18
N VAL A 540 -15.03 -25.44 2.54
CA VAL A 540 -14.88 -24.00 2.27
C VAL A 540 -13.67 -23.76 1.38
N SER A 541 -13.88 -23.08 0.26
CA SER A 541 -12.78 -22.78 -0.68
C SER A 541 -11.73 -21.89 -0.02
N ASN A 542 -10.44 -22.19 -0.23
CA ASN A 542 -9.32 -21.43 0.32
C ASN A 542 -8.11 -21.33 -0.64
N GLU A 543 -8.36 -21.05 -1.92
CA GLU A 543 -7.36 -21.05 -2.99
C GLU A 543 -6.22 -20.04 -2.74
N ALA A 544 -5.08 -20.23 -3.42
CA ALA A 544 -3.98 -19.26 -3.43
C ALA A 544 -4.47 -17.88 -3.90
N ILE A 545 -3.90 -16.79 -3.35
CA ILE A 545 -4.30 -15.45 -3.79
C ILE A 545 -3.93 -15.28 -5.26
N ALA A 546 -4.85 -14.74 -6.06
CA ALA A 546 -4.66 -14.48 -7.49
C ALA A 546 -5.02 -13.03 -7.86
N ASP A 547 -4.56 -12.60 -9.03
CA ASP A 547 -4.79 -11.25 -9.55
C ASP A 547 -6.28 -10.91 -9.58
N ASN A 548 -6.65 -9.72 -9.10
CA ASN A 548 -8.01 -9.17 -9.14
C ASN A 548 -9.09 -10.09 -8.56
N ASN A 549 -8.79 -10.80 -7.48
CA ASN A 549 -9.72 -11.74 -6.83
C ASN A 549 -10.25 -12.83 -7.78
N THR A 550 -9.42 -13.33 -8.69
CA THR A 550 -9.78 -14.44 -9.61
C THR A 550 -9.76 -15.82 -8.95
N HIS A 551 -9.37 -15.90 -7.68
CA HIS A 551 -9.36 -17.11 -6.84
C HIS A 551 -10.65 -17.24 -6.02
N SER A 552 -10.94 -18.47 -5.56
CA SER A 552 -12.07 -18.77 -4.69
C SER A 552 -11.66 -18.85 -3.22
N ARG A 553 -12.24 -17.96 -2.40
CA ARG A 553 -12.12 -17.97 -0.93
C ARG A 553 -13.48 -17.71 -0.28
N GLY A 554 -13.77 -18.44 0.79
CA GLY A 554 -15.01 -18.25 1.56
C GLY A 554 -16.28 -18.80 0.89
N VAL A 555 -16.19 -19.58 -0.19
CA VAL A 555 -17.34 -20.29 -0.74
C VAL A 555 -17.59 -21.54 0.08
N ALA A 556 -18.66 -21.53 0.89
CA ALA A 556 -19.10 -22.69 1.64
C ALA A 556 -19.96 -23.58 0.73
N GLN A 557 -19.53 -24.83 0.55
CA GLN A 557 -20.18 -25.82 -0.30
C GLN A 557 -20.56 -27.03 0.54
N ARG A 558 -21.85 -27.41 0.50
CA ARG A 558 -22.31 -28.67 1.08
C ARG A 558 -21.66 -29.84 0.34
N THR A 559 -21.02 -30.75 1.07
CA THR A 559 -20.45 -31.98 0.50
C THR A 559 -21.43 -33.15 0.64
N GLN A 560 -21.16 -34.09 1.55
CA GLN A 560 -22.03 -35.24 1.85
C GLN A 560 -22.43 -35.19 3.33
N GLY A 561 -23.66 -35.59 3.63
CA GLY A 561 -24.10 -35.68 5.01
C GLY A 561 -25.02 -34.55 5.45
N THR A 562 -25.76 -34.81 6.52
CA THR A 562 -26.40 -33.79 7.34
C THR A 562 -25.53 -33.52 8.55
N GLY A 563 -25.36 -32.27 8.93
CA GLY A 563 -24.68 -31.90 10.16
C GLY A 563 -24.24 -30.46 10.15
N ASP A 564 -23.65 -30.06 11.27
CA ASP A 564 -23.19 -28.70 11.47
C ASP A 564 -21.68 -28.62 11.26
N SER A 565 -21.25 -27.50 10.68
CA SER A 565 -19.86 -27.11 10.52
C SER A 565 -19.67 -25.73 11.12
N THR A 566 -18.53 -25.55 11.77
CA THR A 566 -18.03 -24.24 12.19
C THR A 566 -17.04 -23.78 11.13
N ILE A 567 -17.22 -22.56 10.61
CA ILE A 567 -16.31 -21.96 9.62
C ILE A 567 -15.61 -20.79 10.29
N ASP A 568 -14.30 -20.85 10.35
CA ASP A 568 -13.41 -19.86 10.94
C ASP A 568 -12.68 -19.11 9.82
N ALA A 569 -12.67 -17.77 9.90
CA ALA A 569 -11.90 -16.92 9.02
C ALA A 569 -10.80 -16.21 9.81
N LYS A 570 -9.56 -16.30 9.32
CA LYS A 570 -8.38 -15.67 9.95
C LYS A 570 -7.73 -14.65 9.04
N VAL A 571 -7.35 -13.51 9.62
CA VAL A 571 -6.58 -12.46 8.97
C VAL A 571 -5.56 -11.90 9.97
N HIS A 572 -4.35 -11.62 9.51
CA HIS A 572 -3.38 -10.88 10.33
C HIS A 572 -3.81 -9.42 10.48
N SER A 573 -3.71 -8.87 11.68
CA SER A 573 -4.24 -7.54 12.01
C SER A 573 -3.52 -6.38 11.32
N GLY A 574 -2.22 -6.56 11.01
CA GLY A 574 -1.39 -5.63 10.25
C GLY A 574 -1.43 -5.73 8.71
N ASN A 575 -0.49 -5.07 8.03
CA ASN A 575 -0.34 -5.06 6.56
C ASN A 575 -0.20 -6.46 5.94
N LEU A 576 0.28 -7.45 6.71
CA LEU A 576 0.41 -8.84 6.28
C LEU A 576 -0.95 -9.44 5.92
N GLY A 577 -2.03 -9.02 6.59
CA GLY A 577 -3.39 -9.49 6.31
C GLY A 577 -3.89 -9.06 4.93
N LEU A 578 -3.45 -7.88 4.46
CA LEU A 578 -3.81 -7.36 3.15
C LEU A 578 -2.98 -7.93 2.00
N THR A 579 -1.75 -8.37 2.28
CA THR A 579 -0.85 -9.00 1.30
C THR A 579 -0.90 -10.53 1.36
N GLY A 580 -1.54 -11.07 2.40
CA GLY A 580 -1.46 -12.48 2.77
C GLY A 580 -0.03 -12.97 2.96
N THR A 581 0.92 -12.12 3.39
CA THR A 581 2.33 -12.51 3.52
C THR A 581 2.50 -13.60 4.57
N ASP A 582 3.44 -14.52 4.37
CA ASP A 582 3.82 -15.50 5.38
C ASP A 582 4.26 -14.82 6.70
N PRO A 583 4.30 -15.53 7.84
CA PRO A 583 4.84 -14.94 9.07
C PRO A 583 6.26 -14.37 8.85
N ILE A 584 6.44 -13.09 9.17
CA ILE A 584 7.73 -12.36 9.08
C ILE A 584 8.18 -11.81 10.43
N ASP A 585 7.48 -12.14 11.51
CA ASP A 585 7.78 -11.75 12.87
C ASP A 585 7.30 -12.85 13.85
N PRO A 586 7.81 -12.87 15.10
CA PRO A 586 7.41 -13.86 16.10
C PRO A 586 5.98 -13.73 16.65
N GLN A 587 5.33 -12.56 16.52
CA GLN A 587 3.98 -12.30 17.04
C GLN A 587 2.87 -12.63 16.06
N TYR A 588 3.19 -12.92 14.80
CA TYR A 588 2.22 -13.21 13.73
C TYR A 588 0.98 -14.00 14.17
N VAL A 589 1.13 -15.03 15.02
CA VAL A 589 0.01 -15.85 15.51
C VAL A 589 -0.85 -15.12 16.54
N ALA A 590 -0.24 -14.35 17.43
CA ALA A 590 -0.93 -13.51 18.41
C ALA A 590 -1.68 -12.36 17.74
N ASP A 591 -1.18 -11.89 16.59
CA ASP A 591 -1.77 -10.80 15.81
C ASP A 591 -2.81 -11.28 14.78
N LEU A 592 -3.26 -12.53 14.86
CA LEU A 592 -4.38 -13.01 14.04
C LEU A 592 -5.71 -12.63 14.66
N ASN A 593 -6.52 -11.91 13.89
CA ASN A 593 -7.96 -11.83 14.14
C ASN A 593 -8.65 -13.06 13.55
N SER A 594 -9.59 -13.61 14.32
CA SER A 594 -10.37 -14.80 13.99
C SER A 594 -11.83 -14.52 14.25
N GLN A 595 -12.71 -14.97 13.38
CA GLN A 595 -14.15 -14.95 13.64
C GLN A 595 -14.80 -16.20 13.05
N ILE A 596 -15.91 -16.63 13.65
CA ILE A 596 -16.59 -17.87 13.33
C ILE A 596 -18.00 -17.62 12.77
N LEU A 597 -18.39 -18.44 11.80
CA LEU A 597 -19.78 -18.66 11.38
C LEU A 597 -20.20 -20.11 11.63
N TYR A 598 -21.48 -20.29 11.94
CA TYR A 598 -22.12 -21.59 12.05
C TYR A 598 -22.90 -21.90 10.78
N VAL A 599 -22.66 -23.09 10.21
CA VAL A 599 -23.35 -23.56 9.00
C VAL A 599 -23.96 -24.93 9.25
N SER A 600 -25.24 -25.08 8.91
CA SER A 600 -25.93 -26.38 8.97
C SER A 600 -26.18 -26.91 7.57
N ALA A 601 -25.51 -28.02 7.24
CA ALA A 601 -25.75 -28.77 6.03
C ALA A 601 -26.93 -29.73 6.23
N GLN A 602 -27.99 -29.56 5.44
CA GLN A 602 -29.16 -30.44 5.44
C GLN A 602 -29.11 -31.40 4.25
N SER A 603 -29.17 -32.70 4.53
CA SER A 603 -29.18 -33.79 3.54
C SER A 603 -30.09 -34.95 3.97
N SER A 604 -30.28 -35.93 3.08
CA SER A 604 -31.00 -37.18 3.37
C SER A 604 -30.08 -38.34 3.78
N THR A 605 -28.77 -38.16 3.73
CA THR A 605 -27.76 -39.18 4.07
C THR A 605 -26.93 -38.71 5.26
N PRO A 606 -26.53 -39.59 6.20
CA PRO A 606 -25.59 -39.23 7.26
C PRO A 606 -24.17 -38.99 6.70
N PRO A 607 -23.35 -38.15 7.37
CA PRO A 607 -21.96 -37.90 6.95
C PRO A 607 -21.09 -39.16 7.10
N PRO A 608 -20.02 -39.31 6.29
CA PRO A 608 -19.02 -40.37 6.49
C PRO A 608 -18.39 -40.31 7.89
N GLY A 609 -18.10 -41.47 8.48
CA GLY A 609 -17.38 -41.54 9.76
C GLY A 609 -15.87 -41.31 9.60
N VAL A 610 -15.30 -40.44 10.42
CA VAL A 610 -13.85 -40.19 10.52
C VAL A 610 -13.24 -40.94 11.71
N ASN A 611 -11.95 -41.30 11.61
CA ASN A 611 -11.20 -41.81 12.76
C ASN A 611 -10.57 -40.63 13.53
N GLN A 612 -10.17 -40.83 14.79
CA GLN A 612 -9.51 -39.80 15.61
C GLN A 612 -7.98 -39.72 15.38
N ILE A 613 -7.48 -40.09 14.20
CA ILE A 613 -6.06 -39.97 13.86
C ILE A 613 -5.86 -38.70 13.05
N GLU A 614 -5.09 -37.77 13.62
CA GLU A 614 -4.83 -36.45 13.06
C GLU A 614 -3.38 -36.29 12.63
N VAL A 615 -3.14 -35.67 11.49
CA VAL A 615 -1.80 -35.31 11.04
C VAL A 615 -1.81 -33.83 10.72
N GLU A 616 -1.02 -33.06 11.45
CA GLU A 616 -0.94 -31.61 11.29
C GLU A 616 0.51 -31.16 11.18
N GLY A 617 0.74 -29.94 10.72
CA GLY A 617 2.08 -29.38 10.62
C GLY A 617 2.12 -28.06 9.89
N THR A 618 3.28 -27.40 9.93
CA THR A 618 3.47 -26.12 9.22
C THR A 618 3.90 -26.35 7.77
N ILE A 619 3.57 -25.39 6.89
CA ILE A 619 4.14 -25.31 5.54
C ILE A 619 4.92 -23.99 5.47
N THR A 620 6.24 -24.10 5.39
CA THR A 620 7.14 -22.94 5.36
C THR A 620 8.06 -22.98 4.14
N SER A 621 8.83 -21.92 3.95
CA SER A 621 9.82 -21.82 2.88
C SER A 621 11.10 -21.18 3.39
N ASN A 622 12.24 -21.64 2.88
CA ASN A 622 13.52 -20.96 3.05
C ASN A 622 13.96 -20.16 1.81
N ILE A 623 13.08 -20.07 0.82
CA ILE A 623 13.31 -19.36 -0.43
C ILE A 623 12.82 -17.92 -0.23
N ASN A 624 13.74 -16.96 -0.29
CA ASN A 624 13.37 -15.55 -0.17
C ASN A 624 12.35 -15.15 -1.24
N GLY A 625 11.36 -14.36 -0.83
CA GLY A 625 10.24 -13.93 -1.67
C GLY A 625 9.12 -14.97 -1.79
N PHE A 626 9.40 -16.27 -1.73
CA PHE A 626 8.37 -17.30 -1.91
C PHE A 626 7.37 -17.35 -0.75
N LYS A 627 6.08 -17.36 -1.10
CA LYS A 627 4.97 -17.36 -0.15
C LYS A 627 4.44 -18.78 0.06
N ALA A 628 4.89 -19.44 1.13
CA ALA A 628 4.49 -20.79 1.49
C ALA A 628 3.01 -20.90 1.86
N SER A 629 2.35 -19.81 2.24
CA SER A 629 0.90 -19.79 2.43
C SER A 629 0.15 -20.10 1.13
N ASP A 630 0.66 -19.78 -0.05
CA ASP A 630 -0.01 -20.08 -1.34
C ASP A 630 0.18 -21.52 -1.81
N VAL A 631 0.98 -22.33 -1.11
CA VAL A 631 1.03 -23.78 -1.34
C VAL A 631 -0.35 -24.40 -1.11
N GLU A 632 -0.75 -25.27 -2.03
CA GLU A 632 -2.03 -25.97 -1.98
C GLU A 632 -1.83 -27.41 -1.50
N ILE A 633 -2.89 -27.99 -0.90
CA ILE A 633 -2.92 -29.38 -0.51
C ILE A 633 -4.14 -30.08 -1.06
N SER A 634 -4.00 -31.37 -1.35
CA SER A 634 -5.10 -32.29 -1.60
C SER A 634 -4.79 -33.63 -0.97
N ALA A 635 -5.82 -34.41 -0.66
CA ALA A 635 -5.65 -35.66 0.06
C ALA A 635 -6.39 -36.83 -0.57
N THR A 636 -5.93 -38.04 -0.24
CA THR A 636 -6.61 -39.29 -0.59
C THR A 636 -6.61 -40.18 0.66
N GLY A 637 -7.79 -40.58 1.12
CA GLY A 637 -7.93 -41.35 2.37
C GLY A 637 -7.83 -40.52 3.65
N ALA A 638 -7.92 -39.20 3.52
CA ALA A 638 -7.93 -38.25 4.62
C ALA A 638 -8.74 -37.02 4.20
N GLN A 639 -9.40 -36.38 5.16
CA GLN A 639 -10.02 -35.08 5.03
C GLN A 639 -9.02 -34.04 5.52
N CYS A 640 -8.57 -33.16 4.64
CA CYS A 640 -7.48 -32.25 4.93
C CYS A 640 -7.84 -30.82 4.54
N ASN A 641 -7.40 -29.88 5.36
CA ASN A 641 -7.52 -28.46 5.07
C ASN A 641 -6.21 -27.71 5.39
N ARG A 642 -5.99 -26.58 4.72
CA ARG A 642 -4.88 -25.66 4.99
C ARG A 642 -5.19 -24.87 6.25
N THR A 643 -4.35 -24.90 7.26
CA THR A 643 -4.42 -23.91 8.34
C THR A 643 -3.77 -22.60 7.88
N ASN A 644 -3.84 -21.54 8.69
CA ASN A 644 -3.27 -20.24 8.34
C ASN A 644 -1.78 -20.30 7.91
N THR A 645 -0.98 -21.18 8.55
CA THR A 645 0.46 -21.35 8.27
C THR A 645 0.83 -22.79 7.89
N GLY A 646 -0.14 -23.67 7.70
CA GLY A 646 0.09 -25.12 7.72
C GLY A 646 -1.04 -25.97 7.16
N PHE A 647 -1.17 -27.19 7.66
CA PHE A 647 -2.24 -28.10 7.27
C PHE A 647 -2.65 -28.95 8.46
N ALA A 648 -3.88 -29.45 8.40
CA ALA A 648 -4.39 -30.47 9.30
C ALA A 648 -5.20 -31.49 8.49
N CYS A 649 -5.10 -32.75 8.87
CA CYS A 649 -5.69 -33.88 8.19
C CYS A 649 -6.28 -34.87 9.17
N LEU A 650 -7.53 -35.27 8.99
CA LEU A 650 -8.16 -36.38 9.69
C LEU A 650 -8.25 -37.61 8.79
N LEU A 651 -7.78 -38.75 9.27
CA LEU A 651 -7.82 -39.99 8.49
C LEU A 651 -9.23 -40.57 8.40
N GLU A 652 -9.60 -40.99 7.20
CA GLU A 652 -10.86 -41.68 6.95
C GLU A 652 -10.85 -43.12 7.52
N SER A 653 -12.02 -43.59 7.96
CA SER A 653 -12.14 -44.92 8.54
C SER A 653 -11.91 -46.04 7.52
N GLY A 654 -11.03 -47.00 7.86
CA GLY A 654 -10.80 -48.21 7.06
C GLY A 654 -9.98 -48.02 5.79
N VAL A 655 -9.37 -46.84 5.58
CA VAL A 655 -8.55 -46.57 4.39
C VAL A 655 -7.15 -47.15 4.52
N ASN A 656 -6.64 -47.69 3.41
CA ASN A 656 -5.26 -48.16 3.28
C ASN A 656 -4.42 -47.14 2.52
N ASN A 657 -3.24 -46.81 3.05
CA ASN A 657 -2.25 -45.93 2.41
C ASN A 657 -2.75 -44.49 2.14
N PRO A 658 -3.18 -43.77 3.20
CA PRO A 658 -3.61 -42.37 3.09
C PRO A 658 -2.43 -41.46 2.69
N ARG A 659 -2.73 -40.40 1.93
CA ARG A 659 -1.72 -39.53 1.32
C ARG A 659 -2.15 -38.07 1.30
N ILE A 660 -1.16 -37.19 1.38
CA ILE A 660 -1.29 -35.75 1.10
C ILE A 660 -0.42 -35.39 -0.10
N THR A 661 -0.96 -34.61 -1.03
CA THR A 661 -0.23 -34.04 -2.17
C THR A 661 -0.13 -32.55 -1.96
N VAL A 662 1.09 -32.04 -1.98
CA VAL A 662 1.44 -30.62 -1.85
C VAL A 662 1.78 -30.09 -3.24
N THR A 663 1.21 -28.94 -3.62
CA THR A 663 1.30 -28.35 -4.96
C THR A 663 1.51 -26.84 -4.92
N ASN A 664 1.63 -26.21 -6.09
CA ASN A 664 1.72 -24.74 -6.24
C ASN A 664 3.01 -24.13 -5.68
N TYR A 665 4.17 -24.74 -5.98
CA TYR A 665 5.48 -24.17 -5.67
C TYR A 665 6.45 -24.16 -6.86
N TYR A 666 5.95 -24.35 -8.09
CA TYR A 666 6.77 -24.32 -9.30
C TYR A 666 7.20 -22.90 -9.68
N LYS A 667 8.46 -22.71 -10.09
CA LYS A 667 8.94 -21.47 -10.73
C LYS A 667 9.82 -21.78 -11.92
N HIS A 668 9.64 -20.99 -12.99
CA HIS A 668 10.44 -21.15 -14.20
C HIS A 668 11.93 -20.93 -13.89
N ASN A 669 12.80 -21.81 -14.40
CA ASN A 669 14.25 -21.81 -14.15
C ASN A 669 14.70 -22.01 -12.69
N GLN A 670 13.80 -22.38 -11.76
CA GLN A 670 14.16 -22.77 -10.40
C GLN A 670 13.61 -24.15 -10.05
N THR A 671 14.48 -25.07 -9.67
CA THR A 671 14.05 -26.37 -9.13
C THR A 671 13.67 -26.20 -7.67
N ARG A 672 12.37 -26.23 -7.37
CA ARG A 672 11.83 -26.17 -6.01
C ARG A 672 11.27 -27.54 -5.61
N VAL A 673 11.43 -27.91 -4.35
CA VAL A 673 11.01 -29.22 -3.80
C VAL A 673 10.37 -29.02 -2.42
N ALA A 674 9.33 -29.80 -2.12
CA ALA A 674 8.77 -29.89 -0.77
C ALA A 674 9.42 -31.04 0.02
N CYS A 675 9.85 -30.75 1.24
CA CYS A 675 10.60 -31.67 2.10
C CYS A 675 9.94 -31.81 3.46
N SER A 676 9.91 -33.02 4.02
CA SER A 676 9.48 -33.25 5.40
C SER A 676 10.46 -34.21 6.10
N PRO A 677 10.87 -33.93 7.35
CA PRO A 677 11.67 -34.87 8.13
C PRO A 677 10.85 -36.05 8.67
N THR A 678 9.51 -35.87 8.78
CA THR A 678 8.60 -36.84 9.38
C THR A 678 7.87 -37.67 8.32
N LEU A 679 7.46 -37.05 7.21
CA LEU A 679 6.67 -37.73 6.19
C LEU A 679 7.54 -38.37 5.10
N SER A 680 7.21 -39.61 4.75
CA SER A 680 7.89 -40.31 3.66
C SER A 680 7.34 -39.90 2.29
N VAL A 681 8.23 -39.58 1.35
CA VAL A 681 7.88 -39.21 -0.03
C VAL A 681 7.41 -40.43 -0.81
N GLN A 682 6.27 -40.29 -1.51
CA GLN A 682 5.66 -41.29 -2.39
C GLN A 682 5.83 -40.95 -3.88
N GLY A 683 6.11 -39.69 -4.19
CA GLY A 683 6.40 -39.22 -5.54
C GLY A 683 6.62 -37.71 -5.53
N SER A 684 7.31 -37.20 -6.55
CA SER A 684 7.50 -35.77 -6.76
C SER A 684 7.69 -35.45 -8.24
N ASP A 685 7.39 -34.20 -8.59
CA ASP A 685 7.63 -33.62 -9.91
C ASP A 685 8.11 -32.18 -9.73
N THR A 686 9.16 -31.82 -10.48
CA THR A 686 9.74 -30.47 -10.54
C THR A 686 9.33 -29.72 -11.80
N GLY A 687 8.51 -30.34 -12.67
CA GLY A 687 7.92 -29.76 -13.86
C GLY A 687 6.70 -28.87 -13.58
N ALA A 688 5.92 -28.57 -14.62
CA ALA A 688 4.76 -27.68 -14.53
C ALA A 688 3.84 -28.12 -13.38
N ASN A 689 3.53 -27.16 -12.49
CA ASN A 689 2.74 -27.28 -11.25
C ASN A 689 3.50 -27.66 -9.98
N GLY A 690 4.69 -28.27 -10.05
CA GLY A 690 5.57 -28.58 -8.90
C GLY A 690 4.85 -29.28 -7.75
N TRP A 691 4.95 -30.60 -7.65
CA TRP A 691 4.21 -31.36 -6.64
C TRP A 691 5.05 -32.41 -5.91
N THR A 692 4.74 -32.63 -4.64
CA THR A 692 5.30 -33.72 -3.82
C THR A 692 4.16 -34.39 -3.10
N ARG A 693 4.14 -35.72 -3.13
CA ARG A 693 3.18 -36.52 -2.37
C ARG A 693 3.85 -37.24 -1.23
N PHE A 694 3.22 -37.19 -0.07
CA PHE A 694 3.67 -37.82 1.16
C PHE A 694 2.69 -38.89 1.62
N ASN A 695 3.19 -39.96 2.24
CA ASN A 695 2.36 -40.92 2.96
C ASN A 695 2.01 -40.39 4.35
N LEU A 696 0.75 -40.50 4.75
CA LEU A 696 0.29 -40.14 6.10
C LEU A 696 0.40 -41.35 7.06
N PRO A 697 0.87 -41.17 8.30
CA PRO A 697 0.98 -42.24 9.29
C PRO A 697 -0.39 -42.76 9.74
N MET A 698 -0.56 -44.08 9.84
CA MET A 698 -1.86 -44.72 10.14
C MET A 698 -2.05 -45.12 11.62
N SER A 699 -1.07 -44.88 12.49
CA SER A 699 -1.04 -45.47 13.84
C SER A 699 -1.08 -44.46 14.99
N SER A 700 -0.83 -43.17 14.74
CA SER A 700 -0.74 -42.15 15.78
C SER A 700 -0.90 -40.76 15.20
N THR A 701 -1.46 -39.85 16.01
CA THR A 701 -1.40 -38.41 15.73
C THR A 701 0.05 -37.97 15.61
N THR A 702 0.35 -37.13 14.60
CA THR A 702 1.74 -36.81 14.25
C THR A 702 1.87 -35.36 13.76
N ASP A 703 2.86 -34.64 14.29
CA ASP A 703 3.29 -33.34 13.79
C ASP A 703 4.30 -33.51 12.64
N ALA A 704 4.04 -32.85 11.52
CA ALA A 704 4.72 -33.11 10.26
C ALA A 704 4.97 -31.82 9.47
N ASP A 705 6.06 -31.12 9.78
CA ASP A 705 6.43 -29.92 9.02
C ASP A 705 6.85 -30.23 7.58
N ILE A 706 6.48 -29.31 6.69
CA ILE A 706 6.81 -29.31 5.27
C ILE A 706 7.53 -28.00 4.96
N ILE A 707 8.72 -28.10 4.37
CA ILE A 707 9.54 -26.94 3.99
C ILE A 707 9.77 -26.97 2.49
N ILE A 708 9.43 -25.88 1.80
CA ILE A 708 9.77 -25.67 0.40
C ILE A 708 11.23 -25.19 0.31
N LYS A 709 12.04 -25.88 -0.51
CA LYS A 709 13.48 -25.65 -0.67
C LYS A 709 13.90 -25.63 -2.14
N LEU A 710 15.10 -25.11 -2.40
CA LEU A 710 15.77 -25.21 -3.70
C LEU A 710 16.52 -26.54 -3.85
N ASN A 711 16.43 -27.13 -5.03
CA ASN A 711 17.19 -28.27 -5.56
C ASN A 711 16.98 -29.64 -4.87
N SER A 712 17.00 -29.74 -3.54
CA SER A 712 16.88 -31.03 -2.85
C SER A 712 16.42 -30.93 -1.39
N CYS A 713 15.87 -32.04 -0.90
CA CYS A 713 15.84 -32.43 0.50
C CYS A 713 17.15 -33.14 0.85
#